data_AF-A0A7J2ZEJ7-F1
#
_entry.id   AF-A0A7J2ZEJ7-F1
#
_cell.length_a   1.000
_cell.length_b   1.000
_cell.length_c   1.000
_cell.angle_alpha   90.00
_cell.angle_beta   90.00
_cell.angle_gamma   90.00
#
_symmetry.space_group_name_H-M   'P 1'
#
loop_
_entity.id
_entity.type
_entity.pdbx_description
1 polymer ?
#
loop_
_entity_poly.entity_id
_entity_poly.type
_entity_poly.pdbx_seq_one_letter_code
_entity_poly.pdbx_strand_id
1 'polypeptide(L)'
;MNRKAVLLSLLLLVCVLHAQLNLTEFTTPYLYSWENYTRDVRVLQANLSSGSYSIVVINNTYTFLLNLSDRIYFVEQQQMIEPILREYYSKTAYPTQAELNNLNLSFNSFLSSRSLDLECKVLTGLANPDGSPRFTCTPQNICESCQAVPVCRDVMKGTQETPDPMSSTLVQSIMRMQYDFNIIDSNITLFNEAFERIETNTSPSLLEMRNALTAIKTAVDDLAKPPARTIYEQYTDYHNPKALGFCRNFYREYNLTALNSAVSKVVELSNRVPTESMFLQQVSSIANSTPERKINRTIREERESFLANYSKWVGRRNNLTERMNSIVYIKDNASIEQLDKLNSILSEIRAVGDERNYSQANLLSVNFSKAADELELRISNLAAVYNKLLENNQSASDSLFEAWLRVGEEDFVTRSRLDDLYTQKASLEFTIQNSSPFSVDEANQLIEELAKIQSNANSIRDEKKAASSQQVNNIVVAVAKPIVSISLSLLEPIIPLSYEEKEKNATTLIAVFLAVVDLLIFLILLGAFFYVIRSRRIQLPRVAKILWSFIFAFIALLLILSSLAVYNVADMQSRPTTYDVFLSELKESTRVGVVADLTGLNGSMREAVSNCSEKLAEKLETIGKSVMHYRFDGQDCLTANQTTSRAACENTIDANPVIILRSGEENKAVYQVLYTKKATLEGNEKFFNECIIARVVG
;
A
#
# COMPACT_ATOMS: atom_id res chain seq x y z
N MET A 1 -19.35 -54.13 3.82
CA MET A 1 -18.07 -53.43 3.61
C MET A 1 -17.27 -53.40 4.90
N ASN A 2 -16.03 -53.87 4.88
CA ASN A 2 -15.19 -54.01 6.07
C ASN A 2 -14.67 -52.62 6.51
N ARG A 3 -15.20 -52.06 7.61
CA ARG A 3 -14.85 -50.70 8.10
C ARG A 3 -13.33 -50.50 8.27
N LYS A 4 -12.58 -51.56 8.58
CA LYS A 4 -11.11 -51.54 8.70
C LYS A 4 -10.42 -51.31 7.35
N ALA A 5 -10.93 -51.87 6.26
CA ALA A 5 -10.38 -51.67 4.92
C ALA A 5 -10.61 -50.23 4.43
N VAL A 6 -11.80 -49.68 4.67
CA VAL A 6 -12.12 -48.28 4.32
C VAL A 6 -11.24 -47.29 5.10
N LEU A 7 -11.04 -47.54 6.40
CA LEU A 7 -10.18 -46.68 7.22
C LEU A 7 -8.71 -46.74 6.79
N LEU A 8 -8.19 -47.93 6.47
CA LEU A 8 -6.83 -48.11 5.97
C LEU A 8 -6.62 -47.43 4.61
N SER A 9 -7.59 -47.54 3.69
CA SER A 9 -7.57 -46.86 2.40
C SER A 9 -7.61 -45.34 2.54
N LEU A 10 -8.41 -44.80 3.46
CA LEU A 10 -8.45 -43.36 3.76
C LEU A 10 -7.14 -42.87 4.37
N LEU A 11 -6.53 -43.65 5.26
CA LEU A 11 -5.24 -43.31 5.87
C LEU A 11 -4.10 -43.31 4.84
N LEU A 12 -4.09 -44.31 3.95
CA LEU A 12 -3.18 -44.36 2.80
C LEU A 12 -3.39 -43.16 1.86
N LEU A 13 -4.64 -42.78 1.58
CA LEU A 13 -4.95 -41.61 0.75
C LEU A 13 -4.44 -40.32 1.40
N VAL A 14 -4.64 -40.14 2.71
CA VAL A 14 -4.16 -38.97 3.46
C VAL A 14 -2.63 -38.91 3.50
N CYS A 15 -1.95 -40.04 3.66
CA CYS A 15 -0.48 -40.10 3.61
C CYS A 15 0.07 -39.74 2.23
N VAL A 16 -0.57 -40.21 1.14
CA VAL A 16 -0.18 -39.87 -0.23
C VAL A 16 -0.42 -38.37 -0.52
N LEU A 17 -1.56 -37.83 -0.08
CA LEU A 17 -1.87 -36.40 -0.20
C LEU A 17 -0.88 -35.53 0.57
N HIS A 18 -0.52 -35.89 1.80
CA HIS A 18 0.48 -35.17 2.59
C HIS A 18 1.87 -35.18 1.94
N ALA A 19 2.30 -36.33 1.40
CA ALA A 19 3.59 -36.44 0.72
C ALA A 19 3.65 -35.54 -0.54
N GLN A 20 2.55 -35.46 -1.30
CA GLN A 20 2.46 -34.58 -2.48
C GLN A 20 2.41 -33.09 -2.11
N LEU A 21 1.70 -32.72 -1.03
CA LEU A 21 1.68 -31.35 -0.51
C LEU A 21 3.08 -30.88 -0.12
N ASN A 22 3.83 -31.70 0.63
CA ASN A 22 5.19 -31.36 1.06
C ASN A 22 6.16 -31.16 -0.11
N LEU A 23 6.05 -31.98 -1.17
CA LEU A 23 6.88 -31.85 -2.37
C LEU A 23 6.52 -30.60 -3.19
N THR A 24 5.24 -30.26 -3.25
CA THR A 24 4.77 -29.04 -3.94
C THR A 24 5.30 -27.80 -3.24
N GLU A 25 5.15 -27.71 -1.92
CA GLU A 25 5.65 -26.60 -1.12
C GLU A 25 7.18 -26.48 -1.18
N PHE A 26 7.89 -27.61 -1.20
CA PHE A 26 9.35 -27.63 -1.28
C PHE A 26 9.88 -27.15 -2.64
N THR A 27 9.24 -27.55 -3.74
CA THR A 27 9.77 -27.29 -5.11
C THR A 27 9.29 -25.96 -5.70
N THR A 28 8.07 -25.51 -5.37
CA THR A 28 7.48 -24.26 -5.89
C THR A 28 8.40 -23.04 -5.75
N PRO A 29 9.10 -22.83 -4.63
CA PRO A 29 10.02 -21.69 -4.47
C PRO A 29 11.17 -21.67 -5.48
N TYR A 30 11.52 -22.81 -6.10
CA TYR A 30 12.63 -22.95 -7.04
C TYR A 30 12.21 -22.92 -8.51
N LEU A 31 10.91 -22.73 -8.78
CA LEU A 31 10.40 -22.53 -10.14
C LEU A 31 10.72 -21.12 -10.65
N TYR A 32 11.00 -21.02 -11.95
CA TYR A 32 11.06 -19.74 -12.64
C TYR A 32 9.67 -19.10 -12.70
N SER A 33 9.62 -17.78 -12.84
CA SER A 33 8.34 -17.03 -12.81
C SER A 33 7.33 -17.43 -13.89
N TRP A 34 7.77 -18.04 -14.98
CA TRP A 34 6.92 -18.54 -16.07
C TRP A 34 6.57 -20.03 -15.95
N GLU A 35 7.14 -20.73 -14.97
CA GLU A 35 6.88 -22.14 -14.73
C GLU A 35 5.76 -22.32 -13.72
N ASN A 36 4.89 -23.28 -13.97
CA ASN A 36 3.77 -23.63 -13.13
C ASN A 36 3.95 -25.06 -12.61
N TYR A 37 3.84 -25.26 -11.29
CA TYR A 37 4.00 -26.58 -10.67
C TYR A 37 3.09 -27.65 -11.30
N THR A 38 1.80 -27.32 -11.50
CA THR A 38 0.81 -28.30 -12.00
C THR A 38 0.99 -28.67 -13.47
N ARG A 39 1.56 -27.78 -14.29
CA ARG A 39 1.71 -27.97 -15.74
C ARG A 39 3.10 -28.46 -16.12
N ASP A 40 4.11 -27.88 -15.49
CA ASP A 40 5.49 -27.97 -15.96
C ASP A 40 6.32 -28.95 -15.13
N VAL A 41 5.85 -29.32 -13.92
CA VAL A 41 6.58 -30.20 -13.00
C VAL A 41 5.99 -31.61 -12.99
N ARG A 42 6.85 -32.60 -13.22
CA ARG A 42 6.56 -34.03 -13.05
C ARG A 42 7.51 -34.62 -12.02
N VAL A 43 6.97 -35.35 -11.05
CA VAL A 43 7.77 -36.01 -10.00
C VAL A 43 7.75 -37.52 -10.22
N LEU A 44 8.93 -38.12 -10.35
CA LEU A 44 9.12 -39.57 -10.44
C LEU A 44 9.60 -40.07 -9.08
N GLN A 45 8.80 -40.92 -8.43
CA GLN A 45 9.14 -41.49 -7.12
C GLN A 45 9.96 -42.78 -7.28
N ALA A 46 10.99 -42.93 -6.46
CA ALA A 46 11.89 -44.08 -6.51
C ALA A 46 12.24 -44.56 -5.09
N ASN A 47 11.82 -45.79 -4.77
CA ASN A 47 12.24 -46.47 -3.53
C ASN A 47 13.47 -47.36 -3.84
N LEU A 48 14.63 -46.86 -3.45
CA LEU A 48 15.93 -47.43 -3.77
C LEU A 48 16.58 -48.04 -2.53
N SER A 49 17.63 -48.83 -2.73
CA SER A 49 18.38 -49.48 -1.65
C SER A 49 19.02 -48.46 -0.72
N SER A 50 19.41 -47.30 -1.26
CA SER A 50 19.99 -46.16 -0.54
C SER A 50 18.97 -45.24 0.13
N GLY A 51 17.66 -45.42 -0.12
CA GLY A 51 16.61 -44.59 0.46
C GLY A 51 15.44 -44.30 -0.47
N SER A 52 14.54 -43.41 -0.02
CA SER A 52 13.43 -42.91 -0.85
C SER A 52 13.85 -41.63 -1.56
N TYR A 53 13.64 -41.56 -2.87
CA TYR A 53 14.04 -40.41 -3.69
C TYR A 53 12.89 -39.93 -4.59
N SER A 54 12.91 -38.63 -4.89
CA SER A 54 12.08 -38.02 -5.92
C SER A 54 12.97 -37.39 -7.00
N ILE A 55 12.76 -37.78 -8.25
CA ILE A 55 13.36 -37.12 -9.41
C ILE A 55 12.35 -36.11 -9.93
N VAL A 56 12.69 -34.82 -9.85
CA VAL A 56 11.83 -33.74 -10.30
C VAL A 56 12.24 -33.35 -11.71
N VAL A 57 11.29 -33.46 -12.63
CA VAL A 57 11.42 -33.12 -14.04
C VAL A 57 10.62 -31.84 -14.28
N ILE A 58 11.26 -30.79 -14.79
CA ILE A 58 10.63 -29.51 -15.09
C ILE A 58 10.76 -29.25 -16.59
N ASN A 59 9.66 -28.99 -17.28
CA ASN A 59 9.64 -28.81 -18.74
C ASN A 59 10.34 -29.95 -19.50
N ASN A 60 10.08 -31.20 -19.09
CA ASN A 60 10.73 -32.43 -19.59
C ASN A 60 12.25 -32.56 -19.33
N THR A 61 12.84 -31.69 -18.51
CA THR A 61 14.26 -31.73 -18.15
C THR A 61 14.45 -32.17 -16.70
N TYR A 62 15.34 -33.14 -16.47
CA TYR A 62 15.67 -33.63 -15.13
C TYR A 62 16.38 -32.51 -14.37
N THR A 63 15.73 -31.99 -13.33
CA THR A 63 16.16 -30.75 -12.68
C THR A 63 16.65 -31.00 -11.25
N PHE A 64 15.89 -31.74 -10.44
CA PHE A 64 16.26 -32.04 -9.06
C PHE A 64 16.28 -33.54 -8.80
N LEU A 65 17.19 -33.95 -7.92
CA LEU A 65 17.12 -35.21 -7.22
C LEU A 65 16.95 -34.91 -5.73
N LEU A 66 15.84 -35.33 -5.16
CA LEU A 66 15.49 -35.07 -3.76
C LEU A 66 15.58 -36.37 -2.97
N ASN A 67 16.27 -36.35 -1.84
CA ASN A 67 16.22 -37.45 -0.86
C ASN A 67 15.04 -37.19 0.10
N LEU A 68 14.26 -38.23 0.40
CA LEU A 68 13.05 -38.19 1.22
C LEU A 68 13.16 -38.97 2.54
N SER A 69 14.29 -39.60 2.84
CA SER A 69 14.41 -40.58 3.94
C SER A 69 14.19 -39.97 5.34
N ASP A 70 14.75 -38.80 5.62
CA ASP A 70 14.60 -38.12 6.93
C ASP A 70 13.99 -36.72 6.79
N ARG A 71 14.46 -35.95 5.80
CA ARG A 71 13.97 -34.62 5.44
C ARG A 71 14.16 -34.45 3.94
N ILE A 72 13.33 -33.60 3.32
CA ILE A 72 13.48 -33.30 1.89
C ILE A 72 14.72 -32.42 1.70
N TYR A 73 15.71 -32.90 0.95
CA TYR A 73 16.89 -32.12 0.58
C TYR A 73 17.41 -32.47 -0.81
N PHE A 74 18.12 -31.53 -1.45
CA PHE A 74 18.72 -31.70 -2.76
C PHE A 74 19.98 -32.56 -2.72
N VAL A 75 20.10 -33.51 -3.65
CA VAL A 75 21.34 -34.21 -3.94
C VAL A 75 22.06 -33.47 -5.07
N GLU A 76 23.15 -32.78 -4.74
CA GLU A 76 23.83 -31.84 -5.65
C GLU A 76 25.09 -32.40 -6.29
N GLN A 77 25.77 -33.35 -5.61
CA GLN A 77 27.03 -33.89 -6.09
C GLN A 77 26.79 -34.93 -7.18
N GLN A 78 27.38 -34.73 -8.35
CA GLN A 78 27.31 -35.66 -9.49
C GLN A 78 27.66 -37.10 -9.09
N GLN A 79 28.67 -37.29 -8.23
CA GLN A 79 29.11 -38.59 -7.71
C GLN A 79 28.03 -39.31 -6.86
N MET A 80 27.09 -38.57 -6.29
CA MET A 80 25.93 -39.14 -5.60
C MET A 80 24.73 -39.32 -6.54
N ILE A 81 24.52 -38.38 -7.45
CA ILE A 81 23.40 -38.42 -8.42
C ILE A 81 23.51 -39.65 -9.33
N GLU A 82 24.71 -39.92 -9.84
CA GLU A 82 24.95 -41.02 -10.79
C GLU A 82 24.54 -42.40 -10.26
N PRO A 83 25.05 -42.91 -9.12
CA PRO A 83 24.67 -44.22 -8.62
C PRO A 83 23.17 -44.32 -8.29
N ILE A 84 22.54 -43.23 -7.83
CA ILE A 84 21.11 -43.19 -7.53
C ILE A 84 20.27 -43.31 -8.82
N LEU A 85 20.60 -42.53 -9.85
CA LEU A 85 19.91 -42.62 -11.14
C LEU A 85 20.18 -43.98 -11.82
N ARG A 86 21.37 -44.55 -11.67
CA ARG A 86 21.71 -45.86 -12.22
C ARG A 86 20.87 -46.96 -11.56
N GLU A 87 20.70 -46.94 -10.24
CA GLU A 87 19.79 -47.86 -9.55
C GLU A 87 18.33 -47.65 -10.00
N TYR A 88 17.87 -46.41 -10.13
CA TYR A 88 16.54 -46.10 -10.64
C TYR A 88 16.27 -46.71 -12.02
N TYR A 89 17.19 -46.54 -12.97
CA TYR A 89 17.07 -47.12 -14.31
C TYR A 89 17.14 -48.65 -14.29
N SER A 90 17.97 -49.23 -13.41
CA SER A 90 18.04 -50.69 -13.24
C SER A 90 16.70 -51.31 -12.82
N LYS A 91 15.89 -50.58 -12.05
CA LYS A 91 14.59 -51.04 -11.55
C LYS A 91 13.43 -50.74 -12.50
N THR A 92 13.51 -49.64 -13.26
CA THR A 92 12.35 -49.10 -14.00
C THR A 92 12.46 -49.21 -15.52
N ALA A 93 13.68 -49.26 -16.06
CA ALA A 93 13.91 -49.23 -17.50
C ALA A 93 14.67 -50.45 -18.03
N TYR A 94 15.64 -50.97 -17.28
CA TYR A 94 16.45 -52.10 -17.73
C TYR A 94 15.63 -53.39 -17.80
N PRO A 95 15.98 -54.33 -18.70
CA PRO A 95 15.26 -55.59 -18.86
C PRO A 95 15.34 -56.44 -17.59
N THR A 96 14.21 -57.04 -17.23
CA THR A 96 14.17 -58.04 -16.15
C THR A 96 14.64 -59.41 -16.64
N GLN A 97 15.08 -60.28 -15.73
CA GLN A 97 15.46 -61.65 -16.10
C GLN A 97 14.32 -62.42 -16.79
N ALA A 98 13.07 -62.17 -16.39
CA ALA A 98 11.90 -62.79 -17.03
C ALA A 98 11.72 -62.32 -18.48
N GLU A 99 11.95 -61.03 -18.76
CA GLU A 99 11.92 -60.51 -20.13
C GLU A 99 13.04 -61.10 -20.99
N LEU A 100 14.25 -61.24 -20.43
CA LEU A 100 15.38 -61.88 -21.12
C LEU A 100 15.12 -63.37 -21.38
N ASN A 101 14.52 -64.08 -20.43
CA ASN A 101 14.14 -65.48 -20.61
C ASN A 101 13.07 -65.64 -21.69
N ASN A 102 12.05 -64.77 -21.71
CA ASN A 102 11.00 -64.80 -22.74
C ASN A 102 11.55 -64.49 -24.14
N LEU A 103 12.50 -63.56 -24.22
CA LEU A 103 13.24 -63.27 -25.46
C LEU A 103 14.00 -64.52 -25.94
N ASN A 104 14.75 -65.16 -25.04
CA ASN A 104 15.49 -66.40 -25.33
C ASN A 104 14.57 -67.54 -25.76
N LEU A 105 13.41 -67.71 -25.11
CA LEU A 105 12.43 -68.74 -25.47
C LEU A 105 11.84 -68.51 -26.87
N SER A 106 11.44 -67.27 -27.17
CA SER A 106 10.93 -66.89 -28.50
C SER A 106 11.99 -67.15 -29.57
N PHE A 107 13.24 -66.84 -29.26
CA PHE A 107 14.33 -67.08 -30.19
C PHE A 107 14.67 -68.56 -30.38
N ASN A 108 14.78 -69.34 -29.30
CA ASN A 108 15.03 -70.78 -29.38
C ASN A 108 13.91 -71.51 -30.11
N SER A 109 12.66 -71.04 -29.99
CA SER A 109 11.54 -71.57 -30.78
C SER A 109 11.77 -71.35 -32.27
N PHE A 110 12.19 -70.16 -32.68
CA PHE A 110 12.57 -69.90 -34.07
C PHE A 110 13.77 -70.75 -34.53
N LEU A 111 14.84 -70.86 -33.73
CA LEU A 111 16.00 -71.70 -34.06
C LEU A 111 15.63 -73.17 -34.22
N SER A 112 14.79 -73.71 -33.35
CA SER A 112 14.36 -75.10 -33.42
C SER A 112 13.62 -75.41 -34.72
N SER A 113 12.93 -74.42 -35.32
CA SER A 113 12.29 -74.55 -36.63
C SER A 113 13.27 -74.70 -37.80
N ARG A 114 14.59 -74.45 -37.59
CA ARG A 114 15.65 -74.64 -38.61
C ARG A 114 16.24 -76.06 -38.68
N SER A 115 16.01 -76.92 -37.68
CA SER A 115 16.83 -78.12 -37.42
C SER A 115 16.74 -79.27 -38.45
N LEU A 116 16.12 -79.08 -39.61
CA LEU A 116 15.91 -80.13 -40.63
C LEU A 116 16.87 -80.03 -41.84
N ASP A 117 17.77 -79.05 -41.89
CA ASP A 117 18.77 -78.91 -42.99
C ASP A 117 19.69 -80.14 -43.11
N LEU A 118 19.99 -80.80 -41.98
CA LEU A 118 20.78 -82.04 -41.98
C LEU A 118 20.02 -83.21 -42.61
N GLU A 119 18.75 -83.39 -42.23
CA GLU A 119 17.91 -84.50 -42.70
C GLU A 119 17.64 -84.40 -44.21
N CYS A 120 17.44 -83.18 -44.72
CA CYS A 120 17.33 -82.90 -46.15
C CYS A 120 18.62 -83.28 -46.90
N LYS A 121 19.80 -82.87 -46.40
CA LYS A 121 21.09 -83.19 -47.04
C LYS A 121 21.35 -84.70 -47.06
N VAL A 122 20.96 -85.42 -46.01
CA VAL A 122 21.07 -86.89 -45.94
C VAL A 122 20.15 -87.57 -46.95
N LEU A 123 18.89 -87.16 -47.01
CA LEU A 123 17.88 -87.76 -47.90
C LEU A 123 18.10 -87.44 -49.38
N THR A 124 18.66 -86.27 -49.71
CA THR A 124 19.08 -85.94 -51.08
C THR A 124 20.40 -86.58 -51.47
N GLY A 125 21.05 -87.29 -50.54
CA GLY A 125 22.35 -87.92 -50.73
C GLY A 125 23.53 -86.94 -50.76
N LEU A 126 23.32 -85.66 -50.42
CA LEU A 126 24.37 -84.62 -50.36
C LEU A 126 25.23 -84.74 -49.10
N ALA A 127 24.72 -85.41 -48.06
CA ALA A 127 25.43 -85.75 -46.83
C ALA A 127 25.20 -87.22 -46.45
N ASN A 128 26.12 -87.80 -45.69
CA ASN A 128 25.93 -89.08 -45.02
C ASN A 128 25.05 -88.91 -43.79
N PRO A 129 24.42 -89.98 -43.26
CA PRO A 129 23.56 -89.93 -42.07
C PRO A 129 24.19 -89.30 -40.81
N ASP A 130 25.52 -89.20 -40.76
CA ASP A 130 26.29 -88.54 -39.71
C ASP A 130 26.51 -87.03 -39.92
N GLY A 131 25.96 -86.46 -41.00
CA GLY A 131 26.09 -85.06 -41.37
C GLY A 131 27.33 -84.70 -42.18
N SER A 132 28.24 -85.65 -42.42
CA SER A 132 29.41 -85.41 -43.27
C SER A 132 29.01 -85.25 -44.74
N PRO A 133 29.57 -84.29 -45.51
CA PRO A 133 29.23 -84.11 -46.91
C PRO A 133 29.59 -85.36 -47.72
N ARG A 134 28.63 -85.92 -48.46
CA ARG A 134 28.79 -87.13 -49.28
C ARG A 134 29.29 -86.81 -50.69
N PHE A 135 28.96 -85.62 -51.19
CA PHE A 135 29.47 -85.08 -52.45
C PHE A 135 29.94 -83.64 -52.26
N THR A 136 31.18 -83.35 -52.63
CA THR A 136 31.69 -81.98 -52.77
C THR A 136 31.45 -81.52 -54.21
N CYS A 137 30.31 -80.86 -54.47
CA CYS A 137 30.13 -80.16 -55.74
C CYS A 137 31.08 -78.93 -55.72
N THR A 138 32.28 -79.07 -56.26
CA THR A 138 33.17 -77.93 -56.50
C THR A 138 32.75 -77.22 -57.81
N PRO A 139 32.98 -75.90 -57.94
CA PRO A 139 32.54 -75.13 -59.11
C PRO A 139 33.03 -75.65 -60.46
N GLN A 140 34.09 -76.46 -60.46
CA GLN A 140 34.74 -77.00 -61.66
C GLN A 140 34.11 -78.30 -62.17
N ASN A 141 33.25 -78.98 -61.40
CA ASN A 141 32.67 -80.29 -61.76
C ASN A 141 31.13 -80.32 -61.74
N ILE A 142 30.50 -79.19 -62.09
CA ILE A 142 29.05 -78.99 -61.95
C ILE A 142 28.22 -79.90 -62.89
N CYS A 143 28.78 -80.46 -63.96
CA CYS A 143 27.95 -81.09 -65.00
C CYS A 143 27.95 -82.63 -65.06
N GLU A 144 28.90 -83.35 -64.46
CA GLU A 144 28.97 -84.81 -64.62
C GLU A 144 28.66 -85.62 -63.36
N SER A 145 28.93 -85.11 -62.15
CA SER A 145 28.74 -85.87 -60.90
C SER A 145 27.59 -85.39 -60.01
N CYS A 146 27.03 -84.19 -60.25
CA CYS A 146 25.91 -83.65 -59.46
C CYS A 146 24.56 -83.79 -60.21
N GLN A 147 24.46 -84.61 -61.26
CA GLN A 147 23.21 -84.79 -62.01
C GLN A 147 22.25 -85.78 -61.32
N ALA A 148 21.09 -85.23 -60.97
CA ALA A 148 19.84 -85.90 -60.63
C ALA A 148 19.79 -86.63 -59.27
N VAL A 149 19.30 -85.91 -58.25
CA VAL A 149 18.61 -86.53 -57.11
C VAL A 149 17.38 -87.29 -57.66
N PRO A 150 17.30 -88.63 -57.56
CA PRO A 150 16.27 -89.43 -58.22
C PRO A 150 14.83 -89.07 -57.82
N VAL A 151 14.65 -88.51 -56.62
CA VAL A 151 13.32 -88.21 -56.04
C VAL A 151 12.65 -86.99 -56.68
N CYS A 152 13.40 -86.07 -57.29
CA CYS A 152 12.83 -84.85 -57.88
C CYS A 152 12.29 -85.06 -59.32
N ARG A 153 12.72 -86.12 -60.01
CA ARG A 153 12.36 -86.38 -61.41
C ARG A 153 10.87 -86.69 -61.57
N ASP A 154 10.26 -87.36 -60.61
CA ASP A 154 8.84 -87.73 -60.67
C ASP A 154 7.91 -86.58 -60.26
N VAL A 155 8.42 -85.63 -59.47
CA VAL A 155 7.70 -84.41 -59.09
C VAL A 155 7.62 -83.41 -60.24
N MET A 156 8.68 -83.31 -61.06
CA MET A 156 8.71 -82.41 -62.23
C MET A 156 7.93 -82.95 -63.44
N LYS A 157 7.59 -84.26 -63.46
CA LYS A 157 6.77 -84.85 -64.52
C LYS A 157 5.26 -84.69 -64.33
N GLY A 158 4.81 -84.19 -63.17
CA GLY A 158 3.40 -83.89 -62.93
C GLY A 158 3.04 -82.50 -63.46
N THR A 159 2.05 -82.44 -64.35
CA THR A 159 1.33 -81.26 -64.90
C THR A 159 1.80 -80.72 -66.26
N GLN A 160 1.73 -81.56 -67.30
CA GLN A 160 1.65 -81.11 -68.69
C GLN A 160 0.22 -80.66 -69.11
N GLU A 161 -0.75 -80.65 -68.19
CA GLU A 161 -2.17 -80.35 -68.51
C GLU A 161 -2.81 -79.19 -67.72
N THR A 162 -2.07 -78.41 -66.93
CA THR A 162 -2.61 -77.19 -66.30
C THR A 162 -2.08 -75.93 -67.01
N PRO A 163 -2.95 -75.06 -67.58
CA PRO A 163 -2.53 -73.91 -68.39
C PRO A 163 -1.88 -72.74 -67.62
N ASP A 164 -1.58 -72.90 -66.33
CA ASP A 164 -1.02 -71.81 -65.52
C ASP A 164 0.35 -72.22 -64.94
N PRO A 165 1.48 -71.74 -65.49
CA PRO A 165 2.81 -72.02 -64.97
C PRO A 165 3.01 -71.54 -63.52
N MET A 166 2.15 -70.65 -63.00
CA MET A 166 2.15 -70.24 -61.59
C MET A 166 1.46 -71.22 -60.65
N SER A 167 0.70 -72.19 -61.17
CA SER A 167 -0.02 -73.19 -60.35
C SER A 167 0.84 -74.41 -59.95
N SER A 168 2.06 -74.52 -60.49
CA SER A 168 2.95 -75.62 -60.10
C SER A 168 3.34 -75.48 -58.62
N THR A 169 3.18 -76.55 -57.85
CA THR A 169 3.52 -76.56 -56.42
C THR A 169 4.97 -76.14 -56.13
N LEU A 170 5.87 -76.30 -57.10
CA LEU A 170 7.26 -75.84 -57.00
C LEU A 170 7.34 -74.31 -56.98
N VAL A 171 6.66 -73.63 -57.91
CA VAL A 171 6.62 -72.16 -57.98
C VAL A 171 5.98 -71.58 -56.72
N GLN A 172 4.91 -72.18 -56.21
CA GLN A 172 4.29 -71.77 -54.95
C GLN A 172 5.22 -71.91 -53.74
N SER A 173 6.00 -73.00 -53.66
CA SER A 173 7.00 -73.18 -52.59
C SER A 173 8.17 -72.20 -52.70
N ILE A 174 8.61 -71.85 -53.92
CA ILE A 174 9.64 -70.83 -54.15
C ILE A 174 9.14 -69.44 -53.75
N MET A 175 7.92 -69.07 -54.15
CA MET A 175 7.32 -67.79 -53.75
C MET A 175 7.10 -67.69 -52.24
N ARG A 176 6.66 -68.77 -51.58
CA ARG A 176 6.51 -68.82 -50.12
C ARG A 176 7.85 -68.66 -49.41
N MET A 177 8.88 -69.31 -49.93
CA MET A 177 10.25 -69.17 -49.42
C MET A 177 10.79 -67.74 -49.57
N GLN A 178 10.54 -67.10 -50.71
CA GLN A 178 10.90 -65.69 -50.92
C GLN A 178 10.14 -64.76 -49.96
N TYR A 179 8.86 -65.01 -49.74
CA TYR A 179 8.06 -64.26 -48.77
C TYR A 179 8.61 -64.40 -47.35
N ASP A 180 8.91 -65.61 -46.91
CA ASP A 180 9.49 -65.86 -45.58
C ASP A 180 10.89 -65.25 -45.46
N PHE A 181 11.72 -65.28 -46.51
CA PHE A 181 13.02 -64.61 -46.52
C PHE A 181 12.90 -63.08 -46.44
N ASN A 182 11.95 -62.47 -47.16
CA ASN A 182 11.72 -61.03 -47.06
C ASN A 182 11.31 -60.62 -45.63
N ILE A 183 10.47 -61.42 -44.96
CA ILE A 183 10.10 -61.20 -43.56
C ILE A 183 11.31 -61.37 -42.65
N ILE A 184 12.10 -62.41 -42.87
CA ILE A 184 13.34 -62.63 -42.12
C ILE A 184 14.24 -61.41 -42.29
N ASP A 185 14.59 -61.00 -43.51
CA ASP A 185 15.44 -59.85 -43.82
C ASP A 185 14.94 -58.55 -43.14
N SER A 186 13.65 -58.26 -43.22
CA SER A 186 13.06 -57.10 -42.55
C SER A 186 13.26 -57.15 -41.03
N ASN A 187 13.12 -58.33 -40.43
CA ASN A 187 13.37 -58.54 -39.01
C ASN A 187 14.86 -58.48 -38.66
N ILE A 188 15.76 -58.93 -39.55
CA ILE A 188 17.22 -58.80 -39.39
C ILE A 188 17.59 -57.32 -39.30
N THR A 189 17.08 -56.50 -40.22
CA THR A 189 17.35 -55.06 -40.24
C THR A 189 16.86 -54.39 -38.96
N LEU A 190 15.59 -54.60 -38.59
CA LEU A 190 15.02 -54.04 -37.36
C LEU A 190 15.75 -54.51 -36.10
N PHE A 191 16.13 -55.79 -36.05
CA PHE A 191 16.90 -56.35 -34.95
C PHE A 191 18.28 -55.69 -34.84
N ASN A 192 19.01 -55.57 -35.95
CA ASN A 192 20.34 -54.95 -35.96
C ASN A 192 20.27 -53.48 -35.54
N GLU A 193 19.30 -52.72 -36.05
CA GLU A 193 19.08 -51.33 -35.63
C GLU A 193 18.78 -51.20 -34.14
N ALA A 194 17.96 -52.10 -33.57
CA ALA A 194 17.65 -52.11 -32.14
C ALA A 194 18.83 -52.59 -31.29
N PHE A 195 19.60 -53.56 -31.78
CA PHE A 195 20.78 -54.12 -31.12
C PHE A 195 21.91 -53.10 -31.00
N GLU A 196 22.20 -52.35 -32.07
CA GLU A 196 23.26 -51.33 -32.05
C GLU A 196 22.95 -50.16 -31.11
N ARG A 197 21.68 -49.95 -30.74
CA ARG A 197 21.29 -48.95 -29.72
C ARG A 197 21.62 -49.38 -28.28
N ILE A 198 21.88 -50.66 -28.03
CA ILE A 198 22.12 -51.19 -26.68
C ILE A 198 23.61 -51.16 -26.38
N GLU A 199 24.06 -50.15 -25.63
CA GLU A 199 25.46 -50.00 -25.22
C GLU A 199 25.89 -51.05 -24.17
N THR A 200 27.15 -51.51 -24.23
CA THR A 200 27.71 -52.63 -23.43
C THR A 200 28.03 -52.30 -21.98
N ASN A 201 28.19 -51.02 -21.63
CA ASN A 201 29.02 -50.64 -20.50
C ASN A 201 28.26 -50.24 -19.24
N THR A 202 26.92 -50.32 -19.25
CA THR A 202 26.10 -49.54 -18.30
C THR A 202 25.42 -50.38 -17.21
N SER A 203 25.29 -51.71 -17.39
CA SER A 203 24.73 -52.64 -16.40
C SER A 203 24.97 -54.12 -16.75
N PRO A 204 25.14 -55.02 -15.76
CA PRO A 204 25.19 -56.48 -15.96
C PRO A 204 23.99 -57.01 -16.77
N SER A 205 22.78 -56.50 -16.53
CA SER A 205 21.58 -56.95 -17.26
C SER A 205 21.59 -56.56 -18.74
N LEU A 206 22.24 -55.44 -19.09
CA LEU A 206 22.41 -55.01 -20.48
C LEU A 206 23.52 -55.80 -21.17
N LEU A 207 24.57 -56.17 -20.44
CA LEU A 207 25.59 -57.09 -20.92
C LEU A 207 25.01 -58.49 -21.18
N GLU A 208 24.19 -59.02 -20.27
CA GLU A 208 23.46 -60.28 -20.45
C GLU A 208 22.49 -60.21 -21.64
N MET A 209 21.74 -59.11 -21.77
CA MET A 209 20.90 -58.86 -22.92
C MET A 209 21.72 -58.89 -24.21
N ARG A 210 22.85 -58.17 -24.27
CA ARG A 210 23.69 -58.13 -25.47
C ARG A 210 24.33 -59.48 -25.78
N ASN A 211 24.75 -60.24 -24.77
CA ASN A 211 25.27 -61.59 -24.95
C ASN A 211 24.20 -62.53 -25.52
N ALA A 212 22.98 -62.48 -24.98
CA ALA A 212 21.84 -63.21 -25.51
C ALA A 212 21.57 -62.84 -26.97
N LEU A 213 21.54 -61.53 -27.27
CA LEU A 213 21.32 -61.00 -28.61
C LEU A 213 22.47 -61.28 -29.60
N THR A 214 23.70 -61.50 -29.13
CA THR A 214 24.85 -61.80 -30.01
C THR A 214 24.71 -63.20 -30.60
N ALA A 215 24.30 -64.19 -29.80
CA ALA A 215 23.98 -65.53 -30.30
C ALA A 215 22.83 -65.48 -31.34
N ILE A 216 21.89 -64.56 -31.15
CA ILE A 216 20.82 -64.28 -32.10
C ILE A 216 21.38 -63.71 -33.41
N LYS A 217 22.20 -62.66 -33.32
CA LYS A 217 22.85 -62.01 -34.46
C LYS A 217 23.63 -63.03 -35.29
N THR A 218 24.45 -63.88 -34.66
CA THR A 218 25.19 -64.93 -35.36
C THR A 218 24.27 -65.90 -36.09
N ALA A 219 23.23 -66.40 -35.42
CA ALA A 219 22.31 -67.34 -36.04
C ALA A 219 21.46 -66.71 -37.16
N VAL A 220 21.18 -65.42 -37.07
CA VAL A 220 20.48 -64.61 -38.07
C VAL A 220 21.38 -64.29 -39.27
N ASP A 221 22.64 -63.92 -39.04
CA ASP A 221 23.63 -63.71 -40.10
C ASP A 221 23.92 -65.02 -40.87
N ASP A 222 23.84 -66.16 -40.19
CA ASP A 222 23.93 -67.48 -40.82
C ASP A 222 22.70 -67.81 -41.69
N LEU A 223 21.51 -67.27 -41.36
CA LEU A 223 20.30 -67.39 -42.18
C LEU A 223 20.33 -66.51 -43.43
N ALA A 224 21.07 -65.40 -43.41
CA ALA A 224 21.27 -64.54 -44.57
C ALA A 224 22.20 -65.17 -45.63
N LYS A 225 22.89 -66.26 -45.28
CA LYS A 225 23.86 -67.02 -46.12
C LYS A 225 23.38 -68.40 -46.60
N PRO A 226 22.12 -68.67 -47.00
CA PRO A 226 21.79 -70.02 -47.43
C PRO A 226 22.22 -70.25 -48.88
N PRO A 227 22.75 -71.45 -49.22
CA PRO A 227 22.91 -71.89 -50.61
C PRO A 227 21.58 -71.87 -51.39
N ALA A 228 20.43 -71.83 -50.70
CA ALA A 228 19.09 -71.70 -51.31
C ALA A 228 18.82 -70.31 -51.93
N ARG A 229 19.44 -69.23 -51.43
CA ARG A 229 19.29 -67.88 -52.02
C ARG A 229 19.93 -67.80 -53.41
N THR A 230 21.04 -68.52 -53.56
CA THR A 230 21.77 -68.71 -54.83
C THR A 230 20.96 -69.52 -55.85
N ILE A 231 20.00 -70.36 -55.40
CA ILE A 231 19.12 -71.14 -56.30
C ILE A 231 18.15 -70.22 -57.03
N TYR A 232 17.60 -69.19 -56.36
CA TYR A 232 16.66 -68.24 -56.99
C TYR A 232 17.37 -67.28 -57.95
N GLU A 233 18.50 -66.71 -57.54
CA GLU A 233 19.31 -65.82 -58.40
C GLU A 233 19.79 -66.55 -59.68
N GLN A 234 20.08 -67.85 -59.58
CA GLN A 234 20.42 -68.70 -60.72
C GLN A 234 19.22 -69.18 -61.54
N TYR A 235 18.00 -69.19 -60.98
CA TYR A 235 16.77 -69.54 -61.71
C TYR A 235 16.22 -68.38 -62.54
N THR A 236 16.47 -67.13 -62.13
CA THR A 236 16.06 -65.93 -62.88
C THR A 236 16.96 -65.60 -64.07
N ASP A 237 18.13 -66.25 -64.17
CA ASP A 237 18.97 -66.20 -65.37
C ASP A 237 18.43 -67.18 -66.41
N TYR A 238 17.53 -66.67 -67.26
CA TYR A 238 16.70 -67.42 -68.21
C TYR A 238 17.49 -68.25 -69.25
N HIS A 239 18.82 -68.12 -69.29
CA HIS A 239 19.67 -68.73 -70.31
C HIS A 239 20.41 -70.01 -69.91
N ASN A 240 20.38 -70.45 -68.64
CA ASN A 240 20.96 -71.75 -68.27
C ASN A 240 20.47 -72.30 -66.90
N PRO A 241 19.30 -72.98 -66.83
CA PRO A 241 18.81 -73.53 -65.57
C PRO A 241 19.67 -74.71 -65.13
N LYS A 242 20.58 -74.48 -64.17
CA LYS A 242 21.27 -75.57 -63.48
C LYS A 242 20.26 -76.33 -62.63
N ALA A 243 20.07 -77.62 -62.92
CA ALA A 243 19.16 -78.48 -62.20
C ALA A 243 19.61 -78.65 -60.73
N LEU A 244 19.11 -77.80 -59.85
CA LEU A 244 19.28 -77.91 -58.41
C LEU A 244 18.04 -78.62 -57.85
N GLY A 245 18.26 -79.74 -57.16
CA GLY A 245 17.19 -80.53 -56.57
C GLY A 245 16.47 -79.72 -55.48
N PHE A 246 15.16 -79.52 -55.66
CA PHE A 246 14.29 -78.90 -54.66
C PHE A 246 13.54 -79.98 -53.88
N CYS A 247 13.71 -80.02 -52.56
CA CYS A 247 12.97 -80.95 -51.72
C CYS A 247 11.56 -80.43 -51.43
N ARG A 248 10.61 -80.83 -52.28
CA ARG A 248 9.17 -80.50 -52.16
C ARG A 248 8.56 -80.78 -50.78
N ASN A 249 9.01 -81.82 -50.08
CA ASN A 249 8.38 -82.30 -48.84
C ASN A 249 8.97 -81.72 -47.54
N PHE A 250 9.96 -80.81 -47.60
CA PHE A 250 10.69 -80.36 -46.41
C PHE A 250 10.60 -78.87 -46.09
N TYR A 251 9.81 -78.09 -46.85
CA TYR A 251 9.47 -76.73 -46.44
C TYR A 251 8.44 -76.78 -45.31
N ARG A 252 8.91 -76.98 -44.07
CA ARG A 252 8.13 -76.59 -42.89
C ARG A 252 8.26 -75.08 -42.73
N GLU A 253 7.14 -74.44 -42.43
CA GLU A 253 7.06 -72.99 -42.23
C GLU A 253 8.04 -72.57 -41.12
N TYR A 254 8.91 -71.60 -41.40
CA TYR A 254 9.67 -70.92 -40.37
C TYR A 254 8.70 -70.39 -39.31
N ASN A 255 9.06 -70.47 -38.03
CA ASN A 255 8.24 -69.84 -36.99
C ASN A 255 8.46 -68.32 -36.98
N LEU A 256 7.98 -67.63 -38.03
CA LEU A 256 8.12 -66.19 -38.21
C LEU A 256 7.42 -65.39 -37.12
N THR A 257 6.38 -65.96 -36.50
CA THR A 257 5.69 -65.36 -35.35
C THR A 257 6.63 -65.27 -34.14
N ALA A 258 7.43 -66.31 -33.88
CA ALA A 258 8.41 -66.29 -32.81
C ALA A 258 9.57 -65.32 -33.08
N LEU A 259 10.02 -65.23 -34.35
CA LEU A 259 11.02 -64.23 -34.78
C LEU A 259 10.48 -62.79 -34.60
N ASN A 260 9.29 -62.49 -35.13
CA ASN A 260 8.65 -61.18 -34.98
C ASN A 260 8.47 -60.80 -33.51
N SER A 261 8.07 -61.76 -32.67
CA SER A 261 7.89 -61.55 -31.22
C SER A 261 9.21 -61.23 -30.54
N ALA A 262 10.28 -61.95 -30.89
CA ALA A 262 11.62 -61.67 -30.39
C ALA A 262 12.09 -60.27 -30.82
N VAL A 263 12.06 -59.95 -32.12
CA VAL A 263 12.50 -58.64 -32.64
C VAL A 263 11.69 -57.49 -32.06
N SER A 264 10.36 -57.62 -31.99
CA SER A 264 9.50 -56.60 -31.37
C SER A 264 9.90 -56.36 -29.91
N LYS A 265 10.23 -57.42 -29.17
CA LYS A 265 10.69 -57.30 -27.78
C LYS A 265 12.07 -56.65 -27.69
N VAL A 266 12.99 -56.91 -28.61
CA VAL A 266 14.29 -56.21 -28.67
C VAL A 266 14.08 -54.72 -28.95
N VAL A 267 13.22 -54.37 -29.90
CA VAL A 267 12.89 -52.97 -30.22
C VAL A 267 12.28 -52.27 -29.01
N GLU A 268 11.30 -52.89 -28.35
CA GLU A 268 10.67 -52.39 -27.11
C GLU A 268 11.72 -52.12 -26.02
N LEU A 269 12.60 -53.09 -25.74
CA LEU A 269 13.63 -52.97 -24.72
C LEU A 269 14.67 -51.91 -25.10
N SER A 270 15.09 -51.84 -26.37
CA SER A 270 16.05 -50.84 -26.86
C SER A 270 15.52 -49.40 -26.75
N ASN A 271 14.21 -49.19 -26.93
CA ASN A 271 13.59 -47.86 -26.79
C ASN A 271 13.36 -47.47 -25.32
N ARG A 272 13.31 -48.44 -24.40
CA ARG A 272 13.11 -48.20 -22.96
C ARG A 272 14.42 -47.84 -22.25
N VAL A 273 15.55 -48.38 -22.72
CA VAL A 273 16.87 -48.21 -22.10
C VAL A 273 17.50 -46.90 -22.61
N PRO A 274 17.82 -45.93 -21.74
CA PRO A 274 18.57 -44.74 -22.15
C PRO A 274 20.00 -45.11 -22.55
N THR A 275 20.56 -44.42 -23.56
CA THR A 275 21.99 -44.50 -23.88
C THR A 275 22.83 -43.92 -22.73
N GLU A 276 24.11 -44.31 -22.60
CA GLU A 276 24.99 -43.75 -21.57
C GLU A 276 25.15 -42.23 -21.74
N SER A 277 25.17 -41.76 -22.98
CA SER A 277 25.20 -40.32 -23.28
C SER A 277 23.97 -39.58 -22.73
N MET A 278 22.77 -40.11 -22.92
CA MET A 278 21.53 -39.55 -22.37
C MET A 278 21.50 -39.63 -20.85
N PHE A 279 21.96 -40.75 -20.29
CA PHE A 279 22.07 -40.93 -18.84
C PHE A 279 23.00 -39.89 -18.19
N LEU A 280 24.22 -39.74 -18.71
CA LEU A 280 25.18 -38.75 -18.23
C LEU A 280 24.66 -37.32 -18.44
N GLN A 281 23.97 -37.05 -19.54
CA GLN A 281 23.32 -35.76 -19.76
C GLN A 281 22.28 -35.45 -18.68
N GLN A 282 21.48 -36.44 -18.26
CA GLN A 282 20.51 -36.26 -17.18
C GLN A 282 21.19 -36.05 -15.82
N VAL A 283 22.26 -36.80 -15.53
CA VAL A 283 23.08 -36.62 -14.33
C VAL A 283 23.62 -35.18 -14.27
N SER A 284 24.25 -34.71 -15.36
CA SER A 284 24.75 -33.35 -15.47
C SER A 284 23.64 -32.30 -15.43
N SER A 285 22.48 -32.58 -16.03
CA SER A 285 21.31 -31.70 -15.98
C SER A 285 20.86 -31.45 -14.55
N ILE A 286 20.74 -32.49 -13.71
CA ILE A 286 20.39 -32.34 -12.29
C ILE A 286 21.48 -31.57 -11.53
N ALA A 287 22.75 -31.96 -11.72
CA ALA A 287 23.89 -31.37 -11.03
C ALA A 287 24.05 -29.87 -11.33
N ASN A 288 23.75 -29.44 -12.56
CA ASN A 288 23.86 -28.03 -12.99
C ASN A 288 22.60 -27.22 -12.68
N SER A 289 21.40 -27.79 -12.89
CA SER A 289 20.14 -27.07 -12.68
C SER A 289 19.83 -26.81 -11.21
N THR A 290 20.31 -27.69 -10.31
CA THR A 290 20.03 -27.57 -8.87
C THR A 290 20.66 -26.31 -8.26
N PRO A 291 21.99 -26.06 -8.38
CA PRO A 291 22.60 -24.82 -7.87
C PRO A 291 22.06 -23.57 -8.54
N GLU A 292 21.86 -23.59 -9.87
CA GLU A 292 21.31 -22.47 -10.64
C GLU A 292 19.95 -22.01 -10.07
N ARG A 293 19.04 -22.95 -9.84
CA ARG A 293 17.70 -22.63 -9.30
C ARG A 293 17.74 -22.21 -7.84
N LYS A 294 18.67 -22.72 -7.04
CA LYS A 294 18.90 -22.22 -5.67
C LYS A 294 19.34 -20.75 -5.70
N ILE A 295 20.28 -20.38 -6.58
CA ILE A 295 20.72 -19.00 -6.78
C ILE A 295 19.55 -18.13 -7.23
N ASN A 296 18.76 -18.58 -8.21
CA ASN A 296 17.61 -17.83 -8.69
C ASN A 296 16.55 -17.61 -7.60
N ARG A 297 16.32 -18.59 -6.72
CA ARG A 297 15.45 -18.42 -5.54
C ARG A 297 15.96 -17.31 -4.63
N THR A 298 17.25 -17.34 -4.25
CA THR A 298 17.87 -16.31 -3.40
C THR A 298 17.73 -14.92 -4.03
N ILE A 299 18.03 -14.78 -5.33
CA ILE A 299 17.88 -13.51 -6.07
C ILE A 299 16.42 -13.01 -6.02
N ARG A 300 15.43 -13.91 -6.11
CA ARG A 300 14.01 -13.52 -6.02
C ARG A 300 13.64 -13.03 -4.62
N GLU A 301 14.05 -13.74 -3.58
CA GLU A 301 13.80 -13.35 -2.18
C GLU A 301 14.46 -11.99 -1.86
N GLU A 302 15.70 -11.79 -2.31
CA GLU A 302 16.40 -10.51 -2.16
C GLU A 302 15.72 -9.38 -2.95
N ARG A 303 15.20 -9.67 -4.16
CA ARG A 303 14.43 -8.71 -4.96
C ARG A 303 13.17 -8.25 -4.25
N GLU A 304 12.40 -9.18 -3.68
CA GLU A 304 11.16 -8.86 -2.96
C GLU A 304 11.44 -7.97 -1.75
N SER A 305 12.48 -8.32 -0.97
CA SER A 305 12.96 -7.48 0.13
C SER A 305 13.42 -6.09 -0.35
N PHE A 306 14.17 -6.03 -1.45
CA PHE A 306 14.61 -4.79 -2.06
C PHE A 306 13.44 -3.90 -2.47
N LEU A 307 12.44 -4.44 -3.19
CA LEU A 307 11.27 -3.68 -3.64
C LEU A 307 10.46 -3.12 -2.47
N ALA A 308 10.28 -3.92 -1.41
CA ALA A 308 9.61 -3.48 -0.19
C ALA A 308 10.37 -2.31 0.46
N ASN A 309 11.69 -2.41 0.59
CA ASN A 309 12.52 -1.34 1.16
C ASN A 309 12.60 -0.09 0.25
N TYR A 310 12.69 -0.28 -1.06
CA TYR A 310 12.72 0.81 -2.04
C TYR A 310 11.45 1.67 -1.95
N SER A 311 10.28 1.03 -1.84
CA SER A 311 9.02 1.75 -1.65
C SER A 311 9.00 2.61 -0.37
N LYS A 312 9.59 2.12 0.73
CA LYS A 312 9.71 2.87 1.99
C LYS A 312 10.65 4.07 1.84
N TRP A 313 11.78 3.92 1.15
CA TRP A 313 12.71 5.02 0.91
C TRP A 313 12.08 6.10 0.03
N VAL A 314 11.37 5.72 -1.03
CA VAL A 314 10.58 6.65 -1.86
C VAL A 314 9.53 7.38 -1.02
N GLY A 315 8.78 6.64 -0.19
CA GLY A 315 7.78 7.23 0.70
C GLY A 315 8.38 8.23 1.69
N ARG A 316 9.52 7.89 2.31
CA ARG A 316 10.24 8.79 3.22
C ARG A 316 10.70 10.06 2.51
N ARG A 317 11.27 9.94 1.31
CA ARG A 317 11.68 11.11 0.50
C ARG A 317 10.49 12.00 0.17
N ASN A 318 9.36 11.43 -0.26
CA ASN A 318 8.16 12.21 -0.57
C ASN A 318 7.64 12.99 0.64
N ASN A 319 7.59 12.35 1.82
CA ASN A 319 7.21 13.01 3.07
C ASN A 319 8.14 14.19 3.39
N LEU A 320 9.46 14.01 3.27
CA LEU A 320 10.42 15.10 3.48
C LEU A 320 10.23 16.24 2.48
N THR A 321 9.96 15.93 1.20
CA THR A 321 9.64 16.96 0.19
C THR A 321 8.37 17.73 0.55
N GLU A 322 7.31 17.05 0.98
CA GLU A 322 6.04 17.68 1.36
C GLU A 322 6.21 18.60 2.59
N ARG A 323 6.89 18.11 3.63
CA ARG A 323 7.20 18.92 4.82
C ARG A 323 8.05 20.14 4.46
N MET A 324 9.04 19.99 3.58
CA MET A 324 9.84 21.12 3.12
C MET A 324 9.00 22.14 2.34
N ASN A 325 8.12 21.68 1.44
CA ASN A 325 7.24 22.55 0.67
C ASN A 325 6.17 23.26 1.52
N SER A 326 5.83 22.72 2.69
CA SER A 326 4.92 23.40 3.64
C SER A 326 5.55 24.64 4.29
N ILE A 327 6.88 24.77 4.25
CA ILE A 327 7.63 25.92 4.76
C ILE A 327 7.78 26.95 3.63
N VAL A 328 6.68 27.63 3.32
CA VAL A 328 6.55 28.46 2.10
C VAL A 328 7.48 29.68 2.10
N TYR A 329 7.70 30.28 3.28
CA TYR A 329 8.37 31.58 3.38
C TYR A 329 9.87 31.50 3.64
N ILE A 330 10.45 30.32 3.94
CA ILE A 330 11.87 30.21 4.30
C ILE A 330 12.60 29.33 3.27
N LYS A 331 13.61 29.89 2.59
CA LYS A 331 14.54 29.17 1.72
C LYS A 331 15.73 28.67 2.54
N ASP A 332 16.04 27.38 2.37
CA ASP A 332 17.32 26.82 2.77
C ASP A 332 17.94 26.09 1.58
N ASN A 333 18.90 26.73 0.91
CA ASN A 333 19.62 26.13 -0.22
C ASN A 333 20.27 24.79 0.19
N ALA A 334 20.73 24.66 1.44
CA ALA A 334 21.34 23.43 1.93
C ALA A 334 20.32 22.27 2.03
N SER A 335 19.06 22.56 2.40
CA SER A 335 17.99 21.55 2.38
C SER A 335 17.62 21.12 0.96
N ILE A 336 17.63 22.05 0.01
CA ILE A 336 17.40 21.74 -1.42
C ILE A 336 18.53 20.83 -1.94
N GLU A 337 19.79 21.20 -1.71
CA GLU A 337 20.96 20.39 -2.11
C GLU A 337 20.92 18.99 -1.47
N GLN A 338 20.49 18.89 -0.21
CA GLN A 338 20.37 17.60 0.48
C GLN A 338 19.20 16.76 -0.07
N LEU A 339 18.10 17.39 -0.49
CA LEU A 339 17.01 16.69 -1.18
C LEU A 339 17.46 16.17 -2.56
N ASP A 340 18.24 16.96 -3.30
CA ASP A 340 18.83 16.53 -4.57
C ASP A 340 19.81 15.36 -4.37
N LYS A 341 20.62 15.40 -3.30
CA LYS A 341 21.46 14.28 -2.89
C LYS A 341 20.65 13.01 -2.58
N LEU A 342 19.50 13.14 -1.90
CA LEU A 342 18.59 12.01 -1.66
C LEU A 342 18.03 11.44 -2.95
N ASN A 343 17.67 12.31 -3.91
CA ASN A 343 17.19 11.89 -5.23
C ASN A 343 18.29 11.14 -6.00
N SER A 344 19.55 11.62 -5.94
CA SER A 344 20.69 10.92 -6.53
C SER A 344 20.89 9.53 -5.92
N ILE A 345 20.92 9.42 -4.59
CA ILE A 345 21.10 8.13 -3.91
C ILE A 345 19.96 7.18 -4.23
N LEU A 346 18.70 7.64 -4.25
CA LEU A 346 17.56 6.81 -4.65
C LEU A 346 17.66 6.31 -6.10
N SER A 347 18.18 7.13 -7.00
CA SER A 347 18.43 6.74 -8.39
C SER A 347 19.51 5.67 -8.47
N GLU A 348 20.61 5.83 -7.72
CA GLU A 348 21.70 4.82 -7.64
C GLU A 348 21.21 3.50 -7.04
N ILE A 349 20.45 3.55 -5.95
CA ILE A 349 19.81 2.37 -5.35
C ILE A 349 18.96 1.63 -6.37
N ARG A 350 18.17 2.36 -7.17
CA ARG A 350 17.32 1.77 -8.21
C ARG A 350 18.16 1.09 -9.29
N ALA A 351 19.17 1.78 -9.82
CA ALA A 351 20.04 1.24 -10.87
C ALA A 351 20.72 -0.06 -10.42
N VAL A 352 21.29 -0.06 -9.21
CA VAL A 352 21.95 -1.24 -8.61
C VAL A 352 20.95 -2.38 -8.33
N GLY A 353 19.71 -2.06 -7.96
CA GLY A 353 18.62 -3.03 -7.81
C GLY A 353 18.20 -3.65 -9.14
N ASP A 354 18.14 -2.85 -10.20
CA ASP A 354 17.84 -3.32 -11.56
C ASP A 354 18.95 -4.26 -12.10
N GLU A 355 20.20 -4.03 -11.69
CA GLU A 355 21.36 -4.91 -11.94
C GLU A 355 21.40 -6.16 -11.02
N ARG A 356 20.42 -6.34 -10.13
CA ARG A 356 20.32 -7.45 -9.15
C ARG A 356 21.47 -7.49 -8.12
N ASN A 357 22.14 -6.36 -7.87
CA ASN A 357 23.20 -6.26 -6.86
C ASN A 357 22.65 -5.74 -5.52
N TYR A 358 21.79 -6.55 -4.88
CA TYR A 358 21.05 -6.13 -3.68
C TYR A 358 21.94 -5.84 -2.46
N SER A 359 23.13 -6.44 -2.39
CA SER A 359 24.13 -6.13 -1.36
C SER A 359 24.60 -4.67 -1.45
N GLN A 360 24.93 -4.21 -2.66
CA GLN A 360 25.32 -2.82 -2.89
C GLN A 360 24.14 -1.86 -2.68
N ALA A 361 22.92 -2.26 -3.05
CA ALA A 361 21.71 -1.46 -2.77
C ALA A 361 21.48 -1.28 -1.26
N ASN A 362 21.73 -2.32 -0.45
CA ASN A 362 21.66 -2.24 1.00
C ASN A 362 22.72 -1.29 1.57
N LEU A 363 23.94 -1.28 1.04
CA LEU A 363 24.97 -0.30 1.46
C LEU A 363 24.55 1.14 1.13
N LEU A 364 24.04 1.38 -0.07
CA LEU A 364 23.53 2.70 -0.47
C LEU A 364 22.32 3.15 0.38
N SER A 365 21.51 2.21 0.89
CA SER A 365 20.38 2.53 1.77
C SER A 365 20.79 3.13 3.12
N VAL A 366 21.99 2.80 3.60
CA VAL A 366 22.58 3.42 4.81
C VAL A 366 22.90 4.88 4.53
N ASN A 367 23.47 5.18 3.35
CA ASN A 367 23.74 6.54 2.92
C ASN A 367 22.44 7.34 2.72
N PHE A 368 21.41 6.71 2.13
CA PHE A 368 20.07 7.31 2.01
C PHE A 368 19.51 7.67 3.39
N SER A 369 19.54 6.72 4.34
CA SER A 369 18.98 6.93 5.67
C SER A 369 19.69 8.06 6.42
N LYS A 370 21.03 8.09 6.38
CA LYS A 370 21.82 9.18 6.97
C LYS A 370 21.49 10.54 6.34
N ALA A 371 21.44 10.62 5.01
CA ALA A 371 21.10 11.87 4.33
C ALA A 371 19.67 12.32 4.62
N ALA A 372 18.73 11.38 4.80
CA ALA A 372 17.34 11.63 5.13
C ALA A 372 17.19 12.13 6.57
N ASP A 373 17.92 11.53 7.52
CA ASP A 373 17.95 11.99 8.92
C ASP A 373 18.52 13.43 9.02
N GLU A 374 19.59 13.72 8.27
CA GLU A 374 20.18 15.07 8.18
C GLU A 374 19.18 16.10 7.61
N LEU A 375 18.46 15.75 6.54
CA LEU A 375 17.43 16.62 5.97
C LEU A 375 16.24 16.80 6.92
N GLU A 376 15.81 15.73 7.59
CA GLU A 376 14.71 15.77 8.55
C GLU A 376 14.99 16.71 9.72
N LEU A 377 16.21 16.68 10.26
CA LEU A 377 16.65 17.60 11.30
C LEU A 377 16.63 19.06 10.82
N ARG A 378 17.10 19.31 9.59
CA ARG A 378 17.07 20.65 8.98
C ARG A 378 15.66 21.17 8.79
N ILE A 379 14.77 20.36 8.18
CA ILE A 379 13.35 20.71 8.01
C ILE A 379 12.71 21.02 9.37
N SER A 380 13.02 20.25 10.42
CA SER A 380 12.47 20.48 11.76
C SER A 380 12.94 21.82 12.35
N ASN A 381 14.21 22.18 12.15
CA ASN A 381 14.73 23.49 12.58
C ASN A 381 14.10 24.65 11.78
N LEU A 382 13.94 24.49 10.47
CA LEU A 382 13.27 25.48 9.62
C LEU A 382 11.80 25.67 10.02
N ALA A 383 11.09 24.57 10.29
CA ALA A 383 9.71 24.61 10.75
C ALA A 383 9.58 25.35 12.09
N ALA A 384 10.54 25.18 13.00
CA ALA A 384 10.55 25.91 14.28
C ALA A 384 10.67 27.43 14.07
N VAL A 385 11.56 27.88 13.18
CA VAL A 385 11.72 29.31 12.84
C VAL A 385 10.46 29.83 12.15
N TYR A 386 9.92 29.09 11.18
CA TYR A 386 8.69 29.44 10.47
C TYR A 386 7.50 29.61 11.41
N ASN A 387 7.28 28.64 12.30
CA ASN A 387 6.20 28.70 13.28
C ASN A 387 6.37 29.88 14.24
N LYS A 388 7.60 30.15 14.68
CA LYS A 388 7.91 31.31 15.52
C LYS A 388 7.65 32.64 14.80
N LEU A 389 7.93 32.73 13.50
CA LEU A 389 7.59 33.90 12.68
C LEU A 389 6.07 34.12 12.63
N LEU A 390 5.30 33.07 12.35
CA LEU A 390 3.83 33.16 12.35
C LEU A 390 3.27 33.54 13.73
N GLU A 391 3.78 32.94 14.79
CA GLU A 391 3.38 33.24 16.17
C GLU A 391 3.68 34.69 16.55
N ASN A 392 4.86 35.21 16.20
CA ASN A 392 5.20 36.61 16.48
C ASN A 392 4.38 37.57 15.62
N ASN A 393 4.08 37.23 14.36
CA ASN A 393 3.21 38.07 13.54
C ASN A 393 1.81 38.16 14.13
N GLN A 394 1.29 37.01 14.55
CA GLN A 394 -0.03 36.89 15.19
C GLN A 394 -0.06 37.63 16.54
N SER A 395 0.93 37.42 17.39
CA SER A 395 1.06 38.09 18.68
C SER A 395 1.19 39.60 18.55
N ALA A 396 1.90 40.08 17.53
CA ALA A 396 1.97 41.51 17.22
C ALA A 396 0.59 42.06 16.79
N SER A 397 -0.19 41.32 15.98
CA SER A 397 -1.58 41.71 15.64
C SER A 397 -2.44 41.86 16.89
N ASP A 398 -2.40 40.85 17.77
CA ASP A 398 -3.26 40.80 18.94
C ASP A 398 -2.88 41.89 19.95
N SER A 399 -1.58 42.12 20.21
CA SER A 399 -1.10 43.23 21.05
C SER A 399 -1.46 44.60 20.49
N LEU A 400 -1.36 44.81 19.17
CA LEU A 400 -1.77 46.07 18.54
C LEU A 400 -3.26 46.33 18.66
N PHE A 401 -4.07 45.28 18.48
CA PHE A 401 -5.51 45.38 18.65
C PHE A 401 -5.90 45.64 20.11
N GLU A 402 -5.26 44.95 21.07
CA GLU A 402 -5.44 45.20 22.50
C GLU A 402 -5.11 46.64 22.91
N ALA A 403 -4.03 47.20 22.35
CA ALA A 403 -3.65 48.58 22.56
C ALA A 403 -4.70 49.51 21.94
N TRP A 404 -5.12 49.24 20.69
CA TRP A 404 -6.14 50.00 19.98
C TRP A 404 -7.46 50.10 20.74
N LEU A 405 -7.95 48.99 21.30
CA LEU A 405 -9.17 48.98 22.10
C LEU A 405 -9.11 49.97 23.28
N ARG A 406 -7.92 50.27 23.82
CA ARG A 406 -7.72 51.13 25.00
C ARG A 406 -7.41 52.59 24.67
N VAL A 407 -7.08 52.91 23.42
CA VAL A 407 -6.77 54.28 23.00
C VAL A 407 -8.06 54.96 22.55
N GLY A 408 -8.49 55.98 23.31
CA GLY A 408 -9.68 56.78 22.98
C GLY A 408 -9.46 57.70 21.79
N GLU A 409 -10.55 58.14 21.14
CA GLU A 409 -10.48 59.02 19.95
C GLU A 409 -9.81 60.37 20.23
N GLU A 410 -9.88 60.86 21.48
CA GLU A 410 -9.32 62.16 21.88
C GLU A 410 -7.80 62.10 22.14
N ASP A 411 -7.19 60.91 22.23
CA ASP A 411 -5.75 60.74 22.52
C ASP A 411 -4.91 60.70 21.24
N PHE A 412 -4.82 61.86 20.58
CA PHE A 412 -4.15 62.01 19.28
C PHE A 412 -2.69 61.51 19.29
N VAL A 413 -1.94 61.81 20.36
CA VAL A 413 -0.51 61.46 20.46
C VAL A 413 -0.32 59.94 20.53
N THR A 414 -1.11 59.25 21.36
CA THR A 414 -0.99 57.80 21.47
C THR A 414 -1.55 57.10 20.24
N ARG A 415 -2.62 57.64 19.66
CA ARG A 415 -3.19 57.12 18.41
C ARG A 415 -2.19 57.19 17.27
N SER A 416 -1.50 58.32 17.10
CA SER A 416 -0.42 58.44 16.10
C SER A 416 0.71 57.42 16.33
N ARG A 417 1.15 57.21 17.57
CA ARG A 417 2.16 56.17 17.89
C ARG A 417 1.68 54.77 17.54
N LEU A 418 0.40 54.49 17.73
CA LEU A 418 -0.20 53.19 17.43
C LEU A 418 -0.36 52.98 15.92
N ASP A 419 -0.76 54.02 15.18
CA ASP A 419 -0.88 54.00 13.72
C ASP A 419 0.50 53.79 13.06
N ASP A 420 1.57 54.37 13.61
CA ASP A 420 2.95 54.10 13.18
C ASP A 420 3.31 52.62 13.33
N LEU A 421 2.90 51.96 14.43
CA LEU A 421 3.14 50.55 14.64
C LEU A 421 2.29 49.66 13.71
N TYR A 422 1.03 50.04 13.43
CA TYR A 422 0.22 49.36 12.41
C TYR A 422 0.85 49.47 11.03
N THR A 423 1.41 50.64 10.68
CA THR A 423 2.12 50.86 9.41
C THR A 423 3.39 50.01 9.32
N GLN A 424 4.19 49.96 10.39
CA GLN A 424 5.36 49.08 10.46
C GLN A 424 4.97 47.61 10.31
N LYS A 425 3.93 47.16 11.03
CA LYS A 425 3.42 45.80 10.92
C LYS A 425 2.95 45.47 9.50
N ALA A 426 2.17 46.35 8.88
CA ALA A 426 1.69 46.15 7.52
C ALA A 426 2.85 46.05 6.51
N SER A 427 3.92 46.84 6.69
CA SER A 427 5.14 46.73 5.89
C SER A 427 5.86 45.39 6.06
N LEU A 428 5.90 44.86 7.29
CA LEU A 428 6.47 43.54 7.57
C LEU A 428 5.61 42.41 6.99
N GLU A 429 4.29 42.49 7.13
CA GLU A 429 3.37 41.51 6.54
C GLU A 429 3.45 41.51 5.01
N PHE A 430 3.54 42.70 4.40
CA PHE A 430 3.76 42.82 2.96
C PHE A 430 5.07 42.14 2.55
N THR A 431 6.15 42.36 3.31
CA THR A 431 7.42 41.67 3.11
C THR A 431 7.20 40.16 3.19
N ILE A 432 6.63 39.64 4.29
CA ILE A 432 6.37 38.20 4.52
C ILE A 432 5.57 37.56 3.39
N GLN A 433 4.55 38.24 2.87
CA GLN A 433 3.64 37.69 1.86
C GLN A 433 4.15 37.78 0.43
N ASN A 434 4.89 38.85 0.08
CA ASN A 434 5.24 39.16 -1.32
C ASN A 434 6.72 39.00 -1.66
N SER A 435 7.59 38.76 -0.68
CA SER A 435 9.01 38.55 -0.95
C SER A 435 9.29 37.12 -1.44
N SER A 436 10.40 36.96 -2.15
CA SER A 436 10.99 35.62 -2.36
C SER A 436 11.28 34.96 -1.00
N PRO A 437 11.34 33.62 -0.92
CA PRO A 437 11.48 32.96 0.37
C PRO A 437 12.78 33.40 1.07
N PHE A 438 12.66 33.75 2.35
CA PHE A 438 13.69 34.34 3.19
C PHE A 438 14.75 33.32 3.60
N SER A 439 15.98 33.77 3.81
CA SER A 439 16.94 33.01 4.61
C SER A 439 16.49 32.89 6.07
N VAL A 440 17.07 31.94 6.81
CA VAL A 440 16.81 31.78 8.25
C VAL A 440 17.17 33.05 9.04
N ASP A 441 18.24 33.74 8.66
CA ASP A 441 18.69 34.96 9.32
C ASP A 441 17.71 36.12 9.08
N GLU A 442 17.21 36.29 7.86
CA GLU A 442 16.15 37.27 7.54
C GLU A 442 14.86 36.95 8.30
N ALA A 443 14.46 35.68 8.40
CA ALA A 443 13.30 35.28 9.19
C ALA A 443 13.46 35.61 10.68
N ASN A 444 14.67 35.42 11.24
CA ASN A 444 14.97 35.80 12.63
C ASN A 444 14.92 37.32 12.84
N GLN A 445 15.39 38.12 11.88
CA GLN A 445 15.26 39.57 11.93
C GLN A 445 13.80 40.01 11.93
N LEU A 446 12.97 39.43 11.05
CA LEU A 446 11.53 39.68 11.03
C LEU A 446 10.85 39.31 12.36
N ILE A 447 11.26 38.19 12.98
CA ILE A 447 10.80 37.80 14.33
C ILE A 447 11.13 38.87 15.37
N GLU A 448 12.36 39.39 15.38
CA GLU A 448 12.79 40.43 16.31
C GLU A 448 12.03 41.75 16.11
N GLU A 449 11.79 42.14 14.85
CA GLU A 449 11.03 43.35 14.53
C GLU A 449 9.55 43.22 14.93
N LEU A 450 8.92 42.06 14.68
CA LEU A 450 7.56 41.77 15.14
C LEU A 450 7.46 41.75 16.67
N ALA A 451 8.43 41.17 17.36
CA ALA A 451 8.50 41.18 18.82
C ALA A 451 8.67 42.60 19.38
N LYS A 452 9.41 43.48 18.68
CA LYS A 452 9.52 44.89 19.04
C LYS A 452 8.19 45.63 18.87
N ILE A 453 7.46 45.39 17.79
CA ILE A 453 6.11 45.93 17.59
C ILE A 453 5.19 45.46 18.72
N GLN A 454 5.20 44.16 19.04
CA GLN A 454 4.42 43.59 20.15
C GLN A 454 4.76 44.26 21.49
N SER A 455 6.05 44.41 21.80
CA SER A 455 6.52 45.06 23.03
C SER A 455 6.06 46.52 23.13
N ASN A 456 6.19 47.29 22.04
CA ASN A 456 5.75 48.69 21.99
C ASN A 456 4.23 48.81 22.12
N ALA A 457 3.47 47.92 21.48
CA ALA A 457 2.01 47.86 21.62
C ALA A 457 1.60 47.53 23.06
N ASN A 458 2.26 46.54 23.69
CA ASN A 458 2.04 46.22 25.10
C ASN A 458 2.37 47.40 26.03
N SER A 459 3.43 48.17 25.74
CA SER A 459 3.75 49.39 26.49
C SER A 459 2.61 50.42 26.40
N ILE A 460 2.03 50.64 25.22
CA ILE A 460 0.87 51.53 25.05
C ILE A 460 -0.34 50.98 25.83
N ARG A 461 -0.61 49.68 25.71
CA ARG A 461 -1.70 49.00 26.43
C ARG A 461 -1.58 49.20 27.93
N ASP A 462 -0.40 48.99 28.49
CA ASP A 462 -0.14 49.06 29.93
C ASP A 462 -0.19 50.52 30.44
N GLU A 463 0.30 51.47 29.63
CA GLU A 463 0.16 52.92 29.87
C GLU A 463 -1.33 53.31 30.01
N LYS A 464 -2.19 52.88 29.08
CA LYS A 464 -3.63 53.20 29.10
C LYS A 464 -4.41 52.43 30.15
N LYS A 465 -4.00 51.21 30.46
CA LYS A 465 -4.58 50.42 31.55
C LYS A 465 -4.29 51.06 32.92
N ALA A 466 -3.08 51.56 33.13
CA ALA A 466 -2.72 52.28 34.36
C ALA A 466 -3.51 53.58 34.51
N ALA A 467 -3.64 54.36 33.42
CA ALA A 467 -4.46 55.58 33.39
C ALA A 467 -5.95 55.28 33.67
N SER A 468 -6.50 54.23 33.07
CA SER A 468 -7.88 53.79 33.29
C SER A 468 -8.11 53.32 34.73
N SER A 469 -7.15 52.60 35.33
CA SER A 469 -7.25 52.13 36.72
C SER A 469 -7.32 53.30 37.72
N GLN A 470 -6.62 54.40 37.44
CA GLN A 470 -6.74 55.63 38.23
C GLN A 470 -8.13 56.27 38.08
N GLN A 471 -8.74 56.22 36.90
CA GLN A 471 -10.12 56.69 36.68
C GLN A 471 -11.17 55.83 37.39
N VAL A 472 -11.03 54.49 37.38
CA VAL A 472 -11.94 53.56 38.07
C VAL A 472 -11.89 53.73 39.60
N ASN A 473 -10.70 53.96 40.15
CA ASN A 473 -10.51 54.16 41.60
C ASN A 473 -10.93 55.55 42.10
N ASN A 474 -11.28 56.48 41.21
CA ASN A 474 -11.81 57.77 41.65
C ASN A 474 -13.20 57.57 42.26
N ILE A 475 -13.36 58.02 43.52
CA ILE A 475 -14.58 58.04 44.36
C ILE A 475 -15.85 58.41 43.56
N VAL A 476 -15.67 59.22 42.52
CA VAL A 476 -16.64 59.66 41.54
C VAL A 476 -17.42 58.51 40.87
N VAL A 477 -16.76 57.44 40.39
CA VAL A 477 -17.45 56.31 39.72
C VAL A 477 -18.22 55.44 40.73
N ALA A 478 -17.63 55.25 41.92
CA ALA A 478 -18.24 54.49 43.01
C ALA A 478 -19.52 55.15 43.56
N VAL A 479 -19.63 56.48 43.49
CA VAL A 479 -20.82 57.23 43.92
C VAL A 479 -21.84 57.39 42.79
N ALA A 480 -21.39 57.65 41.56
CA ALA A 480 -22.29 57.89 40.43
C ALA A 480 -23.07 56.63 40.02
N LYS A 481 -22.40 55.46 39.91
CA LYS A 481 -23.06 54.22 39.46
C LYS A 481 -24.27 53.81 40.32
N PRO A 482 -24.18 53.75 41.67
CA PRO A 482 -25.35 53.45 42.50
C PRO A 482 -26.47 54.47 42.37
N ILE A 483 -26.14 55.77 42.29
CA ILE A 483 -27.14 56.83 42.14
C ILE A 483 -27.90 56.67 40.83
N VAL A 484 -27.19 56.45 39.71
CA VAL A 484 -27.82 56.24 38.40
C VAL A 484 -28.64 54.96 38.38
N SER A 485 -28.11 53.85 38.91
CA SER A 485 -28.84 52.59 39.00
C SER A 485 -30.13 52.72 39.82
N ILE A 486 -30.08 53.39 40.98
CA ILE A 486 -31.25 53.65 41.81
C ILE A 486 -32.25 54.54 41.06
N SER A 487 -31.77 55.62 40.43
CA SER A 487 -32.61 56.56 39.67
C SER A 487 -33.37 55.85 38.56
N LEU A 488 -32.67 55.03 37.76
CA LEU A 488 -33.27 54.26 36.67
C LEU A 488 -34.26 53.22 37.21
N SER A 489 -33.91 52.48 38.27
CA SER A 489 -34.80 51.46 38.86
C SER A 489 -36.11 52.04 39.44
N LEU A 490 -36.09 53.30 39.88
CA LEU A 490 -37.27 54.00 40.40
C LEU A 490 -38.14 54.61 39.29
N LEU A 491 -37.54 54.97 38.15
CA LEU A 491 -38.23 55.59 37.01
C LEU A 491 -38.79 54.56 36.02
N GLU A 492 -38.10 53.44 35.84
CA GLU A 492 -38.45 52.38 34.88
C GLU A 492 -39.87 51.80 35.06
N PRO A 493 -40.41 51.63 36.28
CA PRO A 493 -41.82 51.21 36.46
C PRO A 493 -42.85 52.28 36.05
N ILE A 494 -42.45 53.56 35.99
CA ILE A 494 -43.34 54.70 35.76
C ILE A 494 -43.33 55.10 34.28
N ILE A 495 -42.16 55.07 33.64
CA ILE A 495 -41.98 55.40 32.22
C ILE A 495 -41.08 54.31 31.61
N PRO A 496 -41.64 53.33 30.87
CA PRO A 496 -40.83 52.38 30.13
C PRO A 496 -40.14 53.11 28.98
N LEU A 497 -38.87 53.45 29.17
CA LEU A 497 -38.05 54.11 28.16
C LEU A 497 -37.36 53.05 27.30
N SER A 498 -37.40 53.23 25.98
CA SER A 498 -36.58 52.43 25.06
C SER A 498 -35.09 52.74 25.23
N TYR A 499 -34.23 51.85 24.72
CA TYR A 499 -32.77 51.96 24.79
C TYR A 499 -32.25 53.34 24.32
N GLU A 500 -32.71 53.79 23.16
CA GLU A 500 -32.29 55.06 22.56
C GLU A 500 -32.79 56.26 23.37
N GLU A 501 -33.97 56.15 23.98
CA GLU A 501 -34.52 57.18 24.86
C GLU A 501 -33.80 57.25 26.21
N LYS A 502 -33.35 56.11 26.76
CA LYS A 502 -32.50 56.08 27.96
C LYS A 502 -31.17 56.77 27.68
N GLU A 503 -30.52 56.50 26.55
CA GLU A 503 -29.24 57.13 26.16
C GLU A 503 -29.41 58.63 25.87
N LYS A 504 -30.46 59.01 25.14
CA LYS A 504 -30.73 60.41 24.76
C LYS A 504 -31.17 61.28 25.94
N ASN A 505 -31.95 60.73 26.87
CA ASN A 505 -32.53 61.48 27.99
C ASN A 505 -31.79 61.25 29.32
N ALA A 506 -30.80 60.37 29.37
CA ALA A 506 -30.02 59.99 30.55
C ALA A 506 -29.63 61.17 31.44
N THR A 507 -28.98 62.17 30.85
CA THR A 507 -28.51 63.37 31.56
C THR A 507 -29.68 64.17 32.16
N THR A 508 -30.81 64.24 31.44
CA THR A 508 -32.02 64.93 31.91
C THR A 508 -32.69 64.16 33.05
N LEU A 509 -32.75 62.82 32.97
CA LEU A 509 -33.37 61.97 34.00
C LEU A 509 -32.65 62.09 35.34
N ILE A 510 -31.31 62.15 35.34
CA ILE A 510 -30.53 62.36 36.57
C ILE A 510 -30.81 63.74 37.16
N ALA A 511 -30.81 64.79 36.34
CA ALA A 511 -31.09 66.14 36.82
C ALA A 511 -32.47 66.23 37.48
N VAL A 512 -33.48 65.60 36.86
CA VAL A 512 -34.84 65.52 37.40
C VAL A 512 -34.87 64.70 38.70
N PHE A 513 -34.22 63.55 38.74
CA PHE A 513 -34.16 62.71 39.94
C PHE A 513 -33.50 63.42 41.12
N LEU A 514 -32.34 64.04 40.90
CA LEU A 514 -31.63 64.82 41.92
C LEU A 514 -32.51 65.98 42.43
N ALA A 515 -33.20 66.69 41.54
CA ALA A 515 -34.12 67.75 41.95
C ALA A 515 -35.30 67.23 42.80
N VAL A 516 -35.83 66.04 42.50
CA VAL A 516 -36.90 65.41 43.30
C VAL A 516 -36.37 64.96 44.67
N VAL A 517 -35.18 64.36 44.73
CA VAL A 517 -34.55 63.95 45.99
C VAL A 517 -34.25 65.16 46.87
N ASP A 518 -33.68 66.22 46.29
CA ASP A 518 -33.41 67.47 47.00
C ASP A 518 -34.70 68.09 47.54
N LEU A 519 -35.77 68.10 46.74
CA LEU A 519 -37.09 68.56 47.18
C LEU A 519 -37.63 67.71 48.33
N LEU A 520 -37.50 66.38 48.27
CA LEU A 520 -37.94 65.48 49.34
C LEU A 520 -37.15 65.69 50.63
N ILE A 521 -35.82 65.78 50.55
CA ILE A 521 -34.96 66.07 51.71
C ILE A 521 -35.35 67.43 52.31
N PHE A 522 -35.54 68.44 51.47
CA PHE A 522 -35.96 69.77 51.92
C PHE A 522 -37.34 69.74 52.60
N LEU A 523 -38.32 69.02 52.04
CA LEU A 523 -39.65 68.85 52.62
C LEU A 523 -39.61 68.05 53.94
N ILE A 524 -38.77 67.03 54.06
CA ILE A 524 -38.58 66.27 55.31
C ILE A 524 -37.98 67.17 56.39
N LEU A 525 -36.94 67.96 56.06
CA LEU A 525 -36.33 68.90 57.01
C LEU A 525 -37.30 69.99 57.44
N LEU A 526 -38.07 70.53 56.49
CA LEU A 526 -39.10 71.53 56.74
C LEU A 526 -40.24 70.94 57.60
N GLY A 527 -40.68 69.72 57.30
CA GLY A 527 -41.67 68.97 58.09
C GLY A 527 -41.19 68.67 59.51
N ALA A 528 -39.94 68.22 59.68
CA ALA A 528 -39.32 67.99 60.99
C ALA A 528 -39.23 69.29 61.80
N PHE A 529 -38.87 70.39 61.16
CA PHE A 529 -38.85 71.72 61.78
C PHE A 529 -40.23 72.17 62.24
N PHE A 530 -41.26 72.06 61.38
CA PHE A 530 -42.64 72.35 61.77
C PHE A 530 -43.15 71.42 62.89
N TYR A 531 -42.77 70.14 62.85
CA TYR A 531 -43.10 69.18 63.91
C TYR A 531 -42.47 69.57 65.25
N VAL A 532 -41.20 69.98 65.29
CA VAL A 532 -40.51 70.43 66.51
C VAL A 532 -41.14 71.70 67.07
N ILE A 533 -41.48 72.67 66.21
CA ILE A 533 -42.18 73.91 66.63
C ILE A 533 -43.54 73.56 67.24
N ARG A 534 -44.29 72.66 66.59
CA ARG A 534 -45.64 72.27 67.03
C ARG A 534 -45.63 71.42 68.30
N SER A 535 -44.69 70.47 68.43
CA SER A 535 -44.66 69.52 69.55
C SER A 535 -44.15 70.13 70.86
N ARG A 536 -43.26 71.14 70.79
CA ARG A 536 -42.68 71.77 71.99
C ARG A 536 -43.30 73.11 72.40
N ARG A 537 -44.36 73.58 71.72
CA ARG A 537 -44.99 74.92 71.95
C ARG A 537 -43.96 76.06 72.06
N ILE A 538 -42.84 75.98 71.34
CA ILE A 538 -41.77 76.96 71.42
C ILE A 538 -42.20 78.20 70.61
N GLN A 539 -42.40 79.33 71.28
CA GLN A 539 -42.56 80.61 70.60
C GLN A 539 -41.17 81.11 70.15
N LEU A 540 -40.82 80.86 68.89
CA LEU A 540 -39.56 81.32 68.31
C LEU A 540 -39.56 82.87 68.25
N PRO A 541 -38.58 83.55 68.89
CA PRO A 541 -38.43 85.00 68.76
C PRO A 541 -38.13 85.39 67.31
N ARG A 542 -38.43 86.63 66.92
CA ARG A 542 -38.25 87.12 65.53
C ARG A 542 -36.84 86.83 64.98
N VAL A 543 -35.82 86.97 65.82
CA VAL A 543 -34.41 86.68 65.46
C VAL A 543 -34.20 85.21 65.11
N ALA A 544 -34.81 84.28 65.87
CA ALA A 544 -34.68 82.85 65.59
C ALA A 544 -35.36 82.46 64.27
N LYS A 545 -36.49 83.08 63.91
CA LYS A 545 -37.14 82.83 62.61
C LYS A 545 -36.25 83.25 61.43
N ILE A 546 -35.58 84.39 61.54
CA ILE A 546 -34.63 84.87 60.53
C ILE A 546 -33.45 83.90 60.42
N LEU A 547 -32.88 83.48 61.56
CA LEU A 547 -31.77 82.53 61.59
C LEU A 547 -32.14 81.18 60.94
N TRP A 548 -33.33 80.65 61.24
CA TRP A 548 -33.81 79.42 60.59
C TRP A 548 -34.03 79.59 59.09
N SER A 549 -34.52 80.75 58.63
CA SER A 549 -34.62 81.04 57.19
C SER A 549 -33.24 81.03 56.51
N PHE A 550 -32.20 81.56 57.17
CA PHE A 550 -30.82 81.49 56.67
C PHE A 550 -30.29 80.05 56.66
N ILE A 551 -30.57 79.26 57.69
CA ILE A 551 -30.19 77.84 57.75
C ILE A 551 -30.85 77.06 56.59
N PHE A 552 -32.14 77.25 56.35
CA PHE A 552 -32.83 76.59 55.23
C PHE A 552 -32.33 77.05 53.86
N ALA A 553 -32.04 78.34 53.68
CA ALA A 553 -31.45 78.85 52.45
C ALA A 553 -30.04 78.26 52.22
N PHE A 554 -29.24 78.13 53.29
CA PHE A 554 -27.91 77.53 53.22
C PHE A 554 -27.97 76.02 52.91
N ILE A 555 -28.90 75.28 53.53
CA ILE A 555 -29.13 73.87 53.23
C ILE A 555 -29.58 73.69 51.77
N ALA A 556 -30.52 74.51 51.30
CA ALA A 556 -30.98 74.46 49.90
C ALA A 556 -29.81 74.74 48.93
N LEU A 557 -28.95 75.71 49.22
CA LEU A 557 -27.76 75.98 48.43
C LEU A 557 -26.78 74.78 48.43
N LEU A 558 -26.54 74.16 49.58
CA LEU A 558 -25.69 72.97 49.69
C LEU A 558 -26.25 71.80 48.89
N LEU A 559 -27.57 71.57 48.94
CA LEU A 559 -28.23 70.54 48.14
C LEU A 559 -28.02 70.79 46.64
N ILE A 560 -28.31 72.01 46.18
CA ILE A 560 -28.10 72.40 44.77
C ILE A 560 -26.65 72.20 44.34
N LEU A 561 -25.67 72.64 45.14
CA LEU A 561 -24.24 72.46 44.82
C LEU A 561 -23.84 70.99 44.79
N SER A 562 -24.35 70.17 45.72
CA SER A 562 -24.09 68.73 45.74
C SER A 562 -24.69 68.02 44.54
N SER A 563 -25.92 68.36 44.15
CA SER A 563 -26.60 67.84 42.98
C SER A 563 -25.93 68.28 41.68
N LEU A 564 -25.45 69.53 41.61
CA LEU A 564 -24.66 70.00 40.47
C LEU A 564 -23.33 69.25 40.34
N ALA A 565 -22.66 68.95 41.46
CA ALA A 565 -21.45 68.15 41.46
C ALA A 565 -21.72 66.71 40.97
N VAL A 566 -22.78 66.06 41.46
CA VAL A 566 -23.19 64.71 41.01
C VAL A 566 -23.63 64.73 39.55
N TYR A 567 -24.36 65.76 39.10
CA TYR A 567 -24.76 65.94 37.72
C TYR A 567 -23.56 66.07 36.78
N ASN A 568 -22.63 66.97 37.08
CA ASN A 568 -21.43 67.16 36.25
C ASN A 568 -20.58 65.88 36.20
N VAL A 569 -20.51 65.15 37.31
CA VAL A 569 -19.87 63.83 37.36
C VAL A 569 -20.58 62.83 36.46
N ALA A 570 -21.91 62.74 36.55
CA ALA A 570 -22.70 61.80 35.75
C ALA A 570 -22.70 62.18 34.25
N ASP A 571 -22.64 63.46 33.92
CA ASP A 571 -22.51 63.97 32.55
C ASP A 571 -21.11 63.69 32.00
N MET A 572 -20.04 63.90 32.77
CA MET A 572 -18.69 63.51 32.36
C MET A 572 -18.57 61.99 32.14
N GLN A 573 -19.30 61.18 32.92
CA GLN A 573 -19.34 59.72 32.81
C GLN A 573 -20.40 59.21 31.80
N SER A 574 -21.23 60.10 31.24
CA SER A 574 -22.15 59.77 30.15
C SER A 574 -21.44 59.62 28.81
N ARG A 575 -20.21 60.15 28.74
CA ARG A 575 -19.33 60.04 27.59
C ARG A 575 -18.78 58.62 27.45
N PRO A 576 -18.27 58.25 26.27
CA PRO A 576 -17.58 56.98 26.07
C PRO A 576 -16.54 56.72 27.18
N THR A 577 -16.59 55.53 27.76
CA THR A 577 -15.63 55.06 28.76
C THR A 577 -14.48 54.31 28.09
N THR A 578 -13.52 53.81 28.88
CA THR A 578 -12.40 53.01 28.35
C THR A 578 -12.74 51.52 28.31
N TYR A 579 -12.04 50.79 27.43
CA TYR A 579 -12.20 49.35 27.29
C TYR A 579 -12.02 48.59 28.60
N ASP A 580 -11.07 48.98 29.45
CA ASP A 580 -10.81 48.28 30.71
C ASP A 580 -11.99 48.40 31.69
N VAL A 581 -12.74 49.51 31.66
CA VAL A 581 -13.96 49.68 32.48
C VAL A 581 -15.07 48.75 31.97
N PHE A 582 -15.28 48.69 30.65
CA PHE A 582 -16.24 47.75 30.05
C PHE A 582 -15.84 46.30 30.30
N LEU A 583 -14.56 45.96 30.17
CA LEU A 583 -14.05 44.61 30.40
C LEU A 583 -14.25 44.17 31.86
N SER A 584 -14.17 45.08 32.83
CA SER A 584 -14.52 44.78 34.23
C SER A 584 -15.98 44.37 34.37
N GLU A 585 -16.90 45.14 33.77
CA GLU A 585 -18.34 44.82 33.77
C GLU A 585 -18.62 43.49 33.06
N LEU A 586 -17.93 43.23 31.94
CA LEU A 586 -18.02 41.97 31.20
C LEU A 586 -17.56 40.78 32.04
N LYS A 587 -16.46 40.95 32.80
CA LYS A 587 -15.92 39.92 33.69
C LYS A 587 -16.84 39.62 34.87
N GLU A 588 -17.47 40.63 35.44
CA GLU A 588 -18.41 40.49 36.57
C GLU A 588 -19.76 39.88 36.15
N SER A 589 -20.17 40.01 34.88
CA SER A 589 -21.43 39.45 34.40
C SER A 589 -21.38 37.94 34.13
N THR A 590 -22.46 37.22 34.41
CA THR A 590 -22.63 35.81 34.02
C THR A 590 -23.24 35.64 32.62
N ARG A 591 -23.90 36.68 32.10
CA ARG A 591 -24.59 36.70 30.81
C ARG A 591 -24.06 37.83 29.93
N VAL A 592 -23.96 37.60 28.62
CA VAL A 592 -23.44 38.59 27.67
C VAL A 592 -24.30 38.57 26.41
N GLY A 593 -24.64 39.73 25.87
CA GLY A 593 -25.27 39.87 24.56
C GLY A 593 -24.22 40.04 23.47
N VAL A 594 -24.33 39.30 22.36
CA VAL A 594 -23.54 39.55 21.14
C VAL A 594 -24.52 39.91 20.03
N VAL A 595 -24.37 41.11 19.48
CA VAL A 595 -25.26 41.66 18.45
C VAL A 595 -24.49 41.80 17.14
N ALA A 596 -24.95 41.12 16.10
CA ALA A 596 -24.51 41.35 14.72
C ALA A 596 -25.48 42.30 14.02
N ASP A 597 -25.06 43.54 13.75
CA ASP A 597 -25.85 44.51 13.00
C ASP A 597 -25.60 44.34 11.50
N LEU A 598 -26.48 43.57 10.84
CA LEU A 598 -26.42 43.26 9.40
C LEU A 598 -27.24 44.24 8.56
N THR A 599 -27.75 45.31 9.18
CA THR A 599 -28.61 46.29 8.53
C THR A 599 -27.89 46.95 7.36
N GLY A 600 -28.41 46.74 6.14
CA GLY A 600 -27.87 47.35 4.93
C GLY A 600 -26.56 46.74 4.42
N LEU A 601 -26.09 45.62 4.99
CA LEU A 601 -24.85 44.96 4.56
C LEU A 601 -25.05 44.09 3.30
N ASN A 602 -24.04 44.08 2.43
CA ASN A 602 -23.95 43.20 1.26
C ASN A 602 -23.26 41.86 1.60
N GLY A 603 -23.24 40.91 0.67
CA GLY A 603 -22.88 39.50 0.91
C GLY A 603 -21.62 39.25 1.73
N SER A 604 -20.46 39.73 1.28
CA SER A 604 -19.17 39.45 1.92
C SER A 604 -19.05 40.09 3.30
N MET A 605 -19.47 41.35 3.44
CA MET A 605 -19.46 42.05 4.72
C MET A 605 -20.45 41.46 5.72
N ARG A 606 -21.65 41.08 5.25
CA ARG A 606 -22.67 40.41 6.06
C ARG A 606 -22.12 39.09 6.63
N GLU A 607 -21.45 38.30 5.80
CA GLU A 607 -20.83 37.04 6.20
C GLU A 607 -19.69 37.26 7.19
N ALA A 608 -18.79 38.23 6.94
CA ALA A 608 -17.69 38.57 7.84
C ALA A 608 -18.18 38.95 9.25
N VAL A 609 -19.18 39.84 9.35
CA VAL A 609 -19.77 40.27 10.63
C VAL A 609 -20.47 39.11 11.34
N SER A 610 -21.25 38.30 10.60
CA SER A 610 -21.94 37.13 11.17
C SER A 610 -20.93 36.12 11.73
N ASN A 611 -19.94 35.73 10.93
CA ASN A 611 -18.89 34.78 11.32
C ASN A 611 -18.09 35.29 12.54
N CYS A 612 -17.80 36.59 12.60
CA CYS A 612 -17.12 37.14 13.76
C CYS A 612 -17.99 37.12 15.02
N SER A 613 -19.29 37.40 14.89
CA SER A 613 -20.23 37.33 16.02
C SER A 613 -20.33 35.92 16.60
N GLU A 614 -20.31 34.90 15.75
CA GLU A 614 -20.33 33.49 16.14
C GLU A 614 -19.03 33.09 16.87
N LYS A 615 -17.87 33.41 16.30
CA LYS A 615 -16.56 33.16 16.93
C LYS A 615 -16.42 33.86 18.29
N LEU A 616 -16.90 35.11 18.38
CA LEU A 616 -16.84 35.88 19.62
C LEU A 616 -17.71 35.24 20.72
N ALA A 617 -18.90 34.80 20.36
CA ALA A 617 -19.77 34.13 21.31
C ALA A 617 -19.23 32.77 21.74
N GLU A 618 -18.75 31.95 20.81
CA GLU A 618 -18.09 30.69 21.13
C GLU A 618 -16.95 30.93 22.14
N LYS A 619 -16.12 31.96 21.90
CA LYS A 619 -15.07 32.32 22.86
C LYS A 619 -15.64 32.70 24.23
N LEU A 620 -16.65 33.55 24.29
CA LEU A 620 -17.29 33.98 25.53
C LEU A 620 -17.88 32.78 26.31
N GLU A 621 -18.45 31.81 25.59
CA GLU A 621 -18.95 30.56 26.18
C GLU A 621 -17.79 29.71 26.75
N THR A 622 -16.65 29.63 26.05
CA THR A 622 -15.47 28.88 26.56
C THR A 622 -14.92 29.44 27.87
N ILE A 623 -15.12 30.73 28.15
CA ILE A 623 -14.74 31.36 29.43
C ILE A 623 -15.90 31.39 30.44
N GLY A 624 -16.95 30.60 30.23
CA GLY A 624 -18.03 30.36 31.18
C GLY A 624 -19.15 31.42 31.19
N LYS A 625 -19.31 32.21 30.13
CA LYS A 625 -20.42 33.16 29.99
C LYS A 625 -21.61 32.50 29.29
N SER A 626 -22.81 32.87 29.68
CA SER A 626 -24.03 32.53 28.94
C SER A 626 -24.26 33.60 27.87
N VAL A 627 -24.09 33.25 26.59
CA VAL A 627 -24.18 34.21 25.48
C VAL A 627 -25.58 34.22 24.87
N MET A 628 -26.11 35.42 24.71
CA MET A 628 -27.36 35.69 24.00
C MET A 628 -27.01 36.28 22.64
N HIS A 629 -27.31 35.54 21.57
CA HIS A 629 -27.08 35.98 20.21
C HIS A 629 -28.26 36.78 19.65
N TYR A 630 -27.95 37.93 19.08
CA TYR A 630 -28.90 38.80 18.40
C TYR A 630 -28.37 39.15 17.01
N ARG A 631 -29.23 39.10 16.01
CA ARG A 631 -28.91 39.49 14.64
C ARG A 631 -29.92 40.51 14.16
N PHE A 632 -29.48 41.75 13.94
CA PHE A 632 -30.32 42.79 13.36
C PHE A 632 -30.21 42.73 11.83
N ASP A 633 -31.34 42.62 11.14
CA ASP A 633 -31.41 42.65 9.68
C ASP A 633 -32.53 43.62 9.28
N GLY A 634 -32.18 44.91 9.13
CA GLY A 634 -33.18 45.95 8.90
C GLY A 634 -33.97 46.28 10.15
N GLN A 635 -35.29 46.09 10.10
CA GLN A 635 -36.21 46.32 11.23
C GLN A 635 -36.47 45.06 12.06
N ASP A 636 -35.94 43.92 11.63
CA ASP A 636 -36.11 42.64 12.30
C ASP A 636 -34.89 42.33 13.18
N CYS A 637 -35.16 41.74 14.35
CA CYS A 637 -34.18 41.12 15.22
C CYS A 637 -34.44 39.62 15.27
N LEU A 638 -33.43 38.85 14.91
CA LEU A 638 -33.46 37.40 15.01
C LEU A 638 -32.69 36.97 16.25
N THR A 639 -33.35 36.13 17.05
CA THR A 639 -32.77 35.41 18.18
C THR A 639 -32.90 33.91 17.93
N ALA A 640 -32.26 33.06 18.74
CA ALA A 640 -32.31 31.61 18.58
C ALA A 640 -33.73 31.01 18.50
N ASN A 641 -34.73 31.68 19.11
CA ASN A 641 -36.08 31.12 19.29
C ASN A 641 -37.19 31.90 18.57
N GLN A 642 -36.92 33.11 18.06
CA GLN A 642 -37.94 33.97 17.47
C GLN A 642 -37.37 35.13 16.66
N THR A 643 -38.17 35.61 15.71
CA THR A 643 -37.99 36.90 15.04
C THR A 643 -38.94 37.92 15.69
N THR A 644 -38.38 39.05 16.13
CA THR A 644 -39.14 40.17 16.73
C THR A 644 -38.76 41.48 16.07
N SER A 645 -39.55 42.53 16.23
CA SER A 645 -39.11 43.88 15.82
C SER A 645 -37.83 44.29 16.57
N ARG A 646 -36.94 45.03 15.92
CA ARG A 646 -35.69 45.57 16.49
C ARG A 646 -35.92 46.24 17.85
N ALA A 647 -36.91 47.14 17.95
CA ALA A 647 -37.24 47.84 19.19
C ALA A 647 -37.62 46.90 20.34
N ALA A 648 -38.38 45.83 20.06
CA ALA A 648 -38.72 44.81 21.07
C ALA A 648 -37.48 44.03 21.53
N CYS A 649 -36.53 43.78 20.63
CA CYS A 649 -35.28 43.07 20.91
C CYS A 649 -34.34 43.91 21.77
N GLU A 650 -34.17 45.19 21.42
CA GLU A 650 -33.35 46.15 22.18
C GLU A 650 -33.82 46.27 23.63
N ASN A 651 -35.14 46.21 23.88
CA ASN A 651 -35.70 46.20 25.24
C ASN A 651 -35.37 44.93 26.04
N THR A 652 -35.05 43.80 25.38
CA THR A 652 -34.66 42.54 26.08
C THR A 652 -33.15 42.42 26.33
N ILE A 653 -32.34 43.23 25.65
CA ILE A 653 -30.87 43.18 25.70
C ILE A 653 -30.31 43.86 26.98
N ASP A 654 -31.10 44.76 27.60
CA ASP A 654 -30.67 45.79 28.56
C ASP A 654 -30.05 45.31 29.89
N ALA A 655 -30.24 44.03 30.26
CA ALA A 655 -29.77 43.51 31.56
C ALA A 655 -28.29 43.06 31.58
N ASN A 656 -27.62 42.97 30.42
CA ASN A 656 -26.31 42.33 30.29
C ASN A 656 -25.32 43.23 29.55
N PRO A 657 -24.00 43.09 29.78
CA PRO A 657 -23.00 43.63 28.88
C PRO A 657 -23.24 43.14 27.44
N VAL A 658 -23.19 44.05 26.48
CA VAL A 658 -23.49 43.80 25.06
C VAL A 658 -22.28 44.15 24.21
N ILE A 659 -21.93 43.29 23.27
CA ILE A 659 -20.94 43.60 22.23
C ILE A 659 -21.68 43.68 20.90
N ILE A 660 -21.69 44.86 20.30
CA ILE A 660 -22.34 45.17 19.03
C ILE A 660 -21.28 45.24 17.94
N LEU A 661 -21.40 44.40 16.92
CA LEU A 661 -20.56 44.40 15.73
C LEU A 661 -21.34 45.09 14.59
N ARG A 662 -20.80 46.17 14.04
CA ARG A 662 -21.42 46.96 12.97
C ARG A 662 -20.41 47.30 11.87
N SER A 663 -20.84 47.46 10.63
CA SER A 663 -19.96 47.97 9.58
C SER A 663 -19.58 49.44 9.77
N GLY A 664 -18.33 49.78 9.48
CA GLY A 664 -17.83 51.15 9.38
C GLY A 664 -16.77 51.28 8.28
N GLU A 665 -16.54 52.49 7.79
CA GLU A 665 -15.43 52.77 6.86
C GLU A 665 -14.08 52.74 7.59
N GLU A 666 -14.08 53.15 8.85
CA GLU A 666 -12.94 53.12 9.75
C GLU A 666 -13.17 52.16 10.92
N ASN A 667 -12.08 51.61 11.44
CA ASN A 667 -12.13 50.83 12.66
C ASN A 667 -12.39 51.78 13.83
N LYS A 668 -13.48 51.57 14.57
CA LYS A 668 -13.85 52.36 15.74
C LYS A 668 -14.35 51.46 16.87
N ALA A 669 -13.99 51.80 18.10
CA ALA A 669 -14.51 51.15 19.30
C ALA A 669 -15.06 52.19 20.27
N VAL A 670 -16.31 52.00 20.69
CA VAL A 670 -16.99 52.87 21.65
C VAL A 670 -17.50 52.04 22.80
N TYR A 671 -17.15 52.42 24.03
CA TYR A 671 -17.57 51.72 25.23
C TYR A 671 -18.46 52.61 26.08
N GLN A 672 -19.51 52.02 26.64
CA GLN A 672 -20.41 52.67 27.58
C GLN A 672 -20.72 51.68 28.71
N VAL A 673 -20.80 52.17 29.94
CA VAL A 673 -21.03 51.34 31.14
C VAL A 673 -21.99 51.95 32.15
N LEU A 674 -22.30 53.24 32.04
CA LEU A 674 -23.09 53.96 33.06
C LEU A 674 -24.59 53.76 32.84
N TYR A 675 -25.09 54.10 31.65
CA TYR A 675 -26.51 53.97 31.30
C TYR A 675 -26.80 52.64 30.62
N THR A 676 -25.85 52.20 29.82
CA THR A 676 -25.94 51.02 28.97
C THR A 676 -24.58 50.35 29.03
N LYS A 677 -24.55 49.03 29.27
CA LYS A 677 -23.30 48.26 29.31
C LYS A 677 -22.97 47.76 27.91
N LYS A 678 -22.53 48.61 26.99
CA LYS A 678 -22.25 48.21 25.60
C LYS A 678 -20.83 48.53 25.14
N ALA A 679 -20.29 47.64 24.31
CA ALA A 679 -19.17 47.90 23.43
C ALA A 679 -19.68 47.87 21.99
N THR A 680 -19.49 48.95 21.24
CA THR A 680 -19.77 48.99 19.79
C THR A 680 -18.44 48.94 19.06
N LEU A 681 -18.26 47.92 18.23
CA LEU A 681 -17.10 47.72 17.37
C LEU A 681 -17.55 47.92 15.93
N GLU A 682 -16.99 48.95 15.30
CA GLU A 682 -17.22 49.28 13.90
C GLU A 682 -15.95 49.01 13.11
N GLY A 683 -16.08 48.50 11.89
CA GLY A 683 -14.94 48.21 11.03
C GLY A 683 -15.35 47.72 9.63
N ASN A 684 -14.36 47.46 8.79
CA ASN A 684 -14.56 46.97 7.43
C ASN A 684 -14.57 45.43 7.34
N GLU A 685 -14.68 44.89 6.13
CA GLU A 685 -14.74 43.44 5.90
C GLU A 685 -13.48 42.71 6.42
N LYS A 686 -12.30 43.28 6.18
CA LYS A 686 -11.02 42.70 6.64
C LYS A 686 -10.99 42.58 8.16
N PHE A 687 -11.41 43.64 8.87
CA PHE A 687 -11.48 43.67 10.33
C PHE A 687 -12.31 42.53 10.91
N PHE A 688 -13.51 42.30 10.37
CA PHE A 688 -14.39 41.23 10.86
C PHE A 688 -13.98 39.83 10.39
N ASN A 689 -13.37 39.68 9.21
CA ASN A 689 -12.83 38.40 8.77
C ASN A 689 -11.71 37.90 9.68
N GLU A 690 -10.84 38.80 10.16
CA GLU A 690 -9.80 38.48 11.14
C GLU A 690 -10.38 38.19 12.53
N CYS A 691 -11.50 38.84 12.88
CA CYS A 691 -12.22 38.72 14.14
C CYS A 691 -11.32 38.73 15.39
N ILE A 692 -10.38 39.68 15.44
CA ILE A 692 -9.36 39.76 16.50
C ILE A 692 -10.01 39.89 17.90
N ILE A 693 -11.18 40.52 17.99
CA ILE A 693 -11.92 40.64 19.25
C ILE A 693 -12.24 39.28 19.91
N ALA A 694 -12.55 38.25 19.11
CA ALA A 694 -12.80 36.91 19.65
C ALA A 694 -11.53 36.28 20.23
N ARG A 695 -10.33 36.71 19.83
CA ARG A 695 -9.07 36.23 20.42
C ARG A 695 -8.72 36.97 21.71
N VAL A 696 -9.06 38.25 21.80
CA VAL A 696 -8.64 39.17 22.86
C VAL A 696 -9.61 39.25 24.05
N VAL A 697 -10.88 38.87 23.87
CA VAL A 697 -11.91 38.96 24.93
C VAL A 697 -11.84 37.79 25.95
N GLY A 698 -11.13 36.70 25.63
CA GLY A 698 -10.85 35.60 26.56
C GLY A 698 -9.57 35.82 27.35
#